data_AF-A0A856MRT8-F1
#
_entry.id   AF-A0A856MRT8-F1
#
_cell.length_a   1.000
_cell.length_b   1.000
_cell.length_c   1.000
_cell.angle_alpha   90.00
_cell.angle_beta   90.00
_cell.angle_gamma   90.00
#
_symmetry.space_group_name_H-M   'P 1'
#
loop_
_entity.id
_entity.type
_entity.pdbx_description
1 polymer ?
#
loop_
_entity_poly.entity_id
_entity_poly.type
_entity_poly.pdbx_seq_one_letter_code
_entity_poly.pdbx_strand_id
1 'polypeptide(L)'
;MPKNLEEQFAYQHQDRYRLENIPEFVNFIKNGTEDSRLKALQQIEKILLRIHNTYAIAWDFGGVLMDGHNKFFIELYTRSKGVDLSTEQLTQLWQIIFKSDPIPGVNYDALKIGQATPEQFAAHSIGQFNTAFAATGKEQIEITNQEIRDFLILYYSHYEPKHETGEILQRLERLGIRQYGLTNNFMAKIEYFLEQDEFDYLQGLIQIVSEKFGVSKPNPKIYLSFKQHAFIDRFAQDVLELDLPNSAISQLWQAIFQENKEAENFVAYEQQRINLEQVSQYAIAQYNQVLKELGYAAVDVTSFASRWLDFWTTQYERIGQQTIFVDDKVKNLNQAFKYEGILGVHYNANEGQKLADQPVLKEFLEQEQLKQVVQTLRELTAIENSVGERAKLALEQLMPFRIRHEKLNWSQAKKHQPIIDAVSDKQIYTLLQQHYEQLYATHFQFGQLVSYQYALIHRLAILPEYTYDDARQIVLKLFETSDLFFNQNRDFSTSQQESEIPQDIATHLSDTEQTESILKKSLLPEIKRKIVDYIDVLDVSRQSIVQGLISQLQTQVEDLETLKQFMEQLLRQLTVLKSMRVVPWQPIEESFKQLQKKLTLSLESSSLQQTQSFLLRQLEECYQQLELDAQEISMDLMPLERMIAEWEQEIHQLESIYFQQYRDWKILKEQEKVALYQDPLLDEVREQFLSEDLYEFMRTLMRRLYDLPQWKDLTKPTIILVSGASGSGKSTLSTQLAQLFGIQKLFSTDEAGRANTKAILDFLFGEEEAANAFPALYQSSFEGSMQLYYNQAILTMIGVEGLIQRLQKQNTSALIEGVGLMPGLLSETIFELLNVDWLIVQVDHEQHWQHFTLRSESATQRSAKRYQANFDMIRQIHDRIVEMALAHGLTIVENKGSIQEAVSIAIERIKSPLADQFFEMSTDSIRDAMNELLAQQRQHLPVKVRFDVKRAAMNLGIEVNTITELLYRFGFQEVPNQRHQWIRQPLRNVQFIRG
;
A
#
# COMPACT_ATOMS: atom_id res chain seq x y z
N MET A 1 -11.97 -20.59 27.79
CA MET A 1 -12.13 -21.66 26.80
C MET A 1 -13.53 -22.26 26.94
N PRO A 2 -14.41 -22.12 25.94
CA PRO A 2 -15.69 -22.82 25.96
C PRO A 2 -15.40 -24.32 25.94
N LYS A 3 -15.71 -25.01 27.05
CA LYS A 3 -15.32 -26.42 27.29
C LYS A 3 -16.09 -27.46 26.45
N ASN A 4 -16.93 -27.05 25.50
CA ASN A 4 -17.87 -27.94 24.78
C ASN A 4 -17.82 -27.81 23.24
N LEU A 5 -16.75 -27.28 22.64
CA LEU A 5 -16.71 -27.02 21.19
C LEU A 5 -16.13 -28.14 20.32
N GLU A 6 -15.41 -29.11 20.88
CA GLU A 6 -14.80 -30.19 20.08
C GLU A 6 -15.82 -31.20 19.53
N GLU A 7 -17.01 -31.32 20.12
CA GLU A 7 -17.95 -32.42 19.82
C GLU A 7 -19.15 -32.06 18.91
N GLN A 8 -19.37 -30.78 18.55
CA GLN A 8 -20.63 -30.38 17.88
C GLN A 8 -20.53 -29.83 16.44
N PHE A 9 -19.34 -29.57 15.91
CA PHE A 9 -19.17 -28.99 14.58
C PHE A 9 -18.55 -29.98 13.59
N ALA A 10 -19.09 -30.06 12.36
CA ALA A 10 -18.45 -30.84 11.29
C ALA A 10 -17.01 -30.32 11.08
N TYR A 11 -16.05 -31.21 10.83
CA TYR A 11 -14.61 -30.94 10.90
C TYR A 11 -14.14 -29.66 10.15
N GLN A 12 -14.77 -29.25 9.05
CA GLN A 12 -14.42 -28.02 8.33
C GLN A 12 -14.80 -26.73 9.07
N HIS A 13 -15.87 -26.77 9.88
CA HIS A 13 -16.23 -25.63 10.72
C HIS A 13 -15.17 -25.36 11.78
N GLN A 14 -14.34 -26.32 12.18
CA GLN A 14 -13.35 -26.10 13.22
C GLN A 14 -12.21 -25.18 12.77
N ASP A 15 -11.67 -25.34 11.55
CA ASP A 15 -10.56 -24.50 11.07
C ASP A 15 -11.03 -23.13 10.62
N ARG A 16 -12.20 -23.06 9.97
CA ARG A 16 -12.88 -21.79 9.68
C ARG A 16 -13.18 -21.02 10.98
N TYR A 17 -13.75 -21.69 11.97
CA TYR A 17 -14.00 -21.10 13.28
C TYR A 17 -12.69 -20.65 13.94
N ARG A 18 -11.63 -21.47 13.92
CA ARG A 18 -10.34 -21.07 14.49
C ARG A 18 -9.80 -19.79 13.85
N LEU A 19 -9.94 -19.66 12.52
CA LEU A 19 -9.49 -18.48 11.78
C LEU A 19 -10.33 -17.23 12.11
N GLU A 20 -11.65 -17.37 12.12
CA GLU A 20 -12.58 -16.29 12.48
C GLU A 20 -12.40 -15.84 13.95
N ASN A 21 -11.88 -16.71 14.82
CA ASN A 21 -11.64 -16.44 16.24
C ASN A 21 -10.16 -16.19 16.61
N ILE A 22 -9.26 -15.96 15.64
CA ILE A 22 -7.88 -15.53 15.95
C ILE A 22 -7.85 -14.31 16.86
N PRO A 23 -8.67 -13.26 16.67
CA PRO A 23 -8.69 -12.11 17.59
C PRO A 23 -8.99 -12.51 19.05
N GLU A 24 -9.87 -13.49 19.26
CA GLU A 24 -10.16 -14.01 20.60
C GLU A 24 -8.97 -14.78 21.17
N PHE A 25 -8.30 -15.60 20.36
CA PHE A 25 -7.07 -16.29 20.78
C PHE A 25 -5.94 -15.31 21.09
N VAL A 26 -5.75 -14.24 20.31
CA VAL A 26 -4.78 -13.17 20.59
C VAL A 26 -5.11 -12.50 21.93
N ASN A 27 -6.39 -12.26 22.23
CA ASN A 27 -6.81 -11.75 23.53
C ASN A 27 -6.47 -12.73 24.67
N PHE A 28 -6.68 -14.05 24.49
CA PHE A 28 -6.26 -15.05 25.47
C PHE A 28 -4.73 -15.12 25.63
N ILE A 29 -3.96 -14.93 24.56
CA ILE A 29 -2.50 -14.84 24.60
C ILE A 29 -2.03 -13.66 25.46
N LYS A 30 -2.72 -12.51 25.35
CA LYS A 30 -2.37 -11.29 26.09
C LYS A 30 -2.83 -11.31 27.54
N ASN A 31 -4.05 -11.79 27.80
CA ASN A 31 -4.74 -11.59 29.09
C ASN A 31 -5.07 -12.89 29.85
N GLY A 32 -4.77 -14.06 29.29
CA GLY A 32 -5.13 -15.37 29.85
C GLY A 32 -4.16 -15.92 30.90
N THR A 33 -4.54 -17.02 31.55
CA THR A 33 -3.65 -17.84 32.38
C THR A 33 -2.58 -18.53 31.52
N GLU A 34 -1.45 -18.95 32.10
CA GLU A 34 -0.35 -19.61 31.36
C GLU A 34 -0.83 -20.79 30.49
N ASP A 35 -1.64 -21.70 31.05
CA ASP A 35 -2.25 -22.82 30.30
C ASP A 35 -3.17 -22.33 29.15
N SER A 36 -3.95 -21.28 29.38
CA SER A 36 -4.80 -20.70 28.34
C SER A 36 -3.98 -20.04 27.22
N ARG A 37 -2.88 -19.39 27.57
CA ARG A 37 -1.94 -18.75 26.63
C ARG A 37 -1.25 -19.81 25.77
N LEU A 38 -0.72 -20.87 26.37
CA LEU A 38 -0.09 -21.99 25.65
C LEU A 38 -1.07 -22.67 24.69
N LYS A 39 -2.30 -22.93 25.13
CA LYS A 39 -3.35 -23.50 24.28
C LYS A 39 -3.71 -22.58 23.12
N ALA A 40 -3.89 -21.28 23.39
CA ALA A 40 -4.19 -20.29 22.36
C ALA A 40 -3.04 -20.18 21.33
N LEU A 41 -1.79 -20.15 21.77
CA LEU A 41 -0.61 -20.19 20.91
C LEU A 41 -0.60 -21.43 20.01
N GLN A 42 -0.87 -22.60 20.57
CA GLN A 42 -0.91 -23.84 19.80
C GLN A 42 -2.03 -23.82 18.74
N GLN A 43 -3.20 -23.25 19.06
CA GLN A 43 -4.28 -23.14 18.07
C GLN A 43 -3.94 -22.14 16.95
N ILE A 44 -3.40 -20.97 17.30
CA ILE A 44 -2.98 -19.94 16.35
C ILE A 44 -1.89 -20.46 15.41
N GLU A 45 -0.83 -21.03 15.96
CA GLU A 45 0.26 -21.58 15.15
C GLU A 45 -0.26 -22.67 14.22
N LYS A 46 -1.09 -23.60 14.73
CA LYS A 46 -1.66 -24.67 13.91
C LYS A 46 -2.50 -24.15 12.73
N ILE A 47 -3.35 -23.13 12.95
CA ILE A 47 -4.22 -22.60 11.88
C ILE A 47 -3.43 -21.77 10.87
N LEU A 48 -2.53 -20.89 11.34
CA LEU A 48 -1.74 -20.03 10.45
C LEU A 48 -0.72 -20.83 9.65
N LEU A 49 -0.06 -21.84 10.24
CA LEU A 49 0.80 -22.75 9.47
C LEU A 49 0.00 -23.51 8.43
N ARG A 50 -1.21 -23.98 8.76
CA ARG A 50 -2.04 -24.70 7.80
C ARG A 50 -2.39 -23.82 6.60
N ILE A 51 -2.69 -22.54 6.81
CA ILE A 51 -3.10 -21.61 5.75
C ILE A 51 -1.88 -21.15 4.96
N HIS A 52 -0.86 -20.60 5.63
CA HIS A 52 0.29 -19.98 4.96
C HIS A 52 1.28 -20.98 4.37
N ASN A 53 1.27 -22.24 4.84
CA ASN A 53 2.00 -23.34 4.22
C ASN A 53 1.21 -24.05 3.11
N THR A 54 0.13 -23.42 2.60
CA THR A 54 -0.57 -23.94 1.42
C THR A 54 0.38 -23.92 0.23
N TYR A 55 0.44 -25.05 -0.47
CA TYR A 55 1.25 -25.26 -1.66
C TYR A 55 0.41 -25.30 -2.94
N ALA A 56 -0.79 -25.87 -2.86
CA ALA A 56 -1.67 -26.01 -4.02
C ALA A 56 -3.14 -25.79 -3.69
N ILE A 57 -3.87 -25.25 -4.66
CA ILE A 57 -5.30 -24.96 -4.56
C ILE A 57 -6.04 -25.62 -5.72
N ALA A 58 -7.10 -26.35 -5.40
CA ALA A 58 -8.04 -26.89 -6.36
C ALA A 58 -9.33 -26.05 -6.39
N TRP A 59 -9.87 -25.85 -7.60
CA TRP A 59 -11.05 -25.05 -7.87
C TRP A 59 -12.13 -25.89 -8.54
N ASP A 60 -13.36 -25.88 -8.04
CA ASP A 60 -14.49 -26.31 -8.85
C ASP A 60 -14.69 -25.36 -10.04
N PHE A 61 -15.27 -25.87 -11.12
CA PHE A 61 -15.62 -25.03 -12.25
C PHE A 61 -16.99 -24.40 -12.03
N GLY A 62 -18.02 -25.23 -11.93
CA GLY A 62 -19.41 -24.75 -11.84
C GLY A 62 -19.70 -24.08 -10.49
N GLY A 63 -20.16 -22.83 -10.53
CA GLY A 63 -20.49 -22.05 -9.33
C GLY A 63 -19.29 -21.35 -8.69
N VAL A 64 -18.06 -21.75 -9.01
CA VAL A 64 -16.82 -21.15 -8.47
C VAL A 64 -16.05 -20.37 -9.54
N LEU A 65 -15.61 -21.02 -10.62
CA LEU A 65 -14.88 -20.35 -11.71
C LEU A 65 -15.77 -19.86 -12.85
N MET A 66 -16.95 -20.45 -13.00
CA MET A 66 -17.88 -20.14 -14.07
C MET A 66 -19.31 -20.44 -13.62
N ASP A 67 -20.26 -19.64 -14.08
CA ASP A 67 -21.67 -19.92 -13.89
C ASP A 67 -22.22 -20.66 -15.11
N GLY A 68 -22.96 -21.72 -14.84
CA GLY A 68 -23.74 -22.36 -15.89
C GLY A 68 -24.76 -23.31 -15.32
N HIS A 69 -25.97 -23.19 -15.83
CA HIS A 69 -27.11 -23.91 -15.31
C HIS A 69 -27.60 -24.90 -16.36
N ASN A 70 -27.32 -26.20 -16.16
CA ASN A 70 -27.85 -27.27 -17.02
C ASN A 70 -29.39 -27.19 -17.18
N LYS A 71 -30.09 -26.60 -16.21
CA LYS A 71 -31.53 -26.34 -16.26
C LYS A 71 -31.90 -25.25 -17.30
N PHE A 72 -31.10 -24.19 -17.38
CA PHE A 72 -31.26 -23.12 -18.36
C PHE A 72 -30.95 -23.60 -19.78
N PHE A 73 -29.97 -24.48 -19.93
CA PHE A 73 -29.69 -25.13 -21.22
C PHE A 73 -30.91 -25.86 -21.81
N ILE A 74 -31.67 -26.59 -20.97
CA ILE A 74 -32.90 -27.26 -21.45
C ILE A 74 -33.85 -26.25 -22.07
N GLU A 75 -34.08 -25.11 -21.41
CA GLU A 75 -34.94 -24.04 -21.90
C GLU A 75 -34.39 -23.34 -23.16
N LEU A 76 -33.08 -23.09 -23.21
CA LEU A 76 -32.42 -22.53 -24.39
C LEU A 76 -32.61 -23.43 -25.61
N TYR A 77 -32.39 -24.74 -25.45
CA TYR A 77 -32.53 -25.68 -26.54
C TYR A 77 -33.98 -25.79 -27.01
N THR A 78 -34.96 -25.87 -26.11
CA THR A 78 -36.40 -25.92 -26.50
C THR A 78 -36.81 -24.66 -27.25
N ARG A 79 -36.41 -23.48 -26.77
CA ARG A 79 -36.68 -22.19 -27.42
C ARG A 79 -35.97 -22.07 -28.77
N SER A 80 -34.72 -22.55 -28.89
CA SER A 80 -33.98 -22.55 -30.17
C SER A 80 -34.69 -23.34 -31.25
N LYS A 81 -35.44 -24.36 -30.86
CA LYS A 81 -36.28 -25.14 -31.77
C LYS A 81 -37.65 -24.53 -31.97
N GLY A 82 -38.08 -23.57 -31.14
CA GLY A 82 -39.42 -22.98 -31.17
C GLY A 82 -40.47 -23.87 -30.51
N VAL A 83 -40.12 -24.50 -29.37
CA VAL A 83 -41.07 -25.19 -28.47
C VAL A 83 -41.07 -24.48 -27.14
N ASP A 84 -42.27 -24.22 -26.62
CA ASP A 84 -42.46 -23.73 -25.26
C ASP A 84 -43.00 -24.87 -24.40
N LEU A 85 -42.24 -25.27 -23.38
CA LEU A 85 -42.59 -26.35 -22.46
C LEU A 85 -42.89 -25.75 -21.08
N SER A 86 -43.79 -26.38 -20.32
CA SER A 86 -44.07 -25.92 -18.97
C SER A 86 -42.86 -26.11 -18.04
N THR A 87 -42.79 -25.34 -16.96
CA THR A 87 -41.73 -25.45 -15.94
C THR A 87 -41.60 -26.87 -15.38
N GLU A 88 -42.71 -27.60 -15.27
CA GLU A 88 -42.73 -29.00 -14.82
C GLU A 88 -42.09 -29.94 -15.86
N GLN A 89 -42.43 -29.78 -17.14
CA GLN A 89 -41.85 -30.55 -18.25
C GLN A 89 -40.35 -30.27 -18.40
N LEU A 90 -39.93 -29.00 -18.32
CA LEU A 90 -38.51 -28.62 -18.34
C LEU A 90 -37.74 -29.25 -17.18
N THR A 91 -38.35 -29.29 -15.98
CA THR A 91 -37.74 -29.91 -14.81
C THR A 91 -37.61 -31.42 -14.95
N GLN A 92 -38.64 -32.10 -15.49
CA GLN A 92 -38.58 -33.53 -15.80
C GLN A 92 -37.49 -33.86 -16.82
N LEU A 93 -37.40 -33.10 -17.92
CA LEU A 93 -36.35 -33.25 -18.93
C LEU A 93 -34.96 -33.08 -18.32
N TRP A 94 -34.77 -32.05 -17.50
CA TRP A 94 -33.51 -31.82 -16.80
C TRP A 94 -33.13 -33.00 -15.90
N GLN A 95 -34.09 -33.58 -15.15
CA GLN A 95 -33.83 -34.75 -14.30
C GLN A 95 -33.43 -35.97 -15.13
N ILE A 96 -34.14 -36.25 -16.23
CA ILE A 96 -33.85 -37.40 -17.09
C ILE A 96 -32.45 -37.28 -17.73
N ILE A 97 -32.13 -36.10 -18.25
CA ILE A 97 -30.89 -35.86 -18.99
C ILE A 97 -29.67 -35.77 -18.06
N PHE A 98 -29.77 -35.09 -16.92
CA PHE A 98 -28.62 -34.72 -16.08
C PHE A 98 -28.59 -35.32 -14.67
N LYS A 99 -29.60 -36.10 -14.26
CA LYS A 99 -29.70 -36.69 -12.91
C LYS A 99 -30.03 -38.20 -12.94
N SER A 100 -29.65 -38.91 -13.99
CA SER A 100 -29.88 -40.35 -14.14
C SER A 100 -28.64 -41.16 -13.74
N ASP A 101 -28.82 -42.43 -13.36
CA ASP A 101 -27.69 -43.33 -13.11
C ASP A 101 -26.86 -43.52 -14.39
N PRO A 102 -25.52 -43.62 -14.31
CA PRO A 102 -24.68 -43.75 -15.50
C PRO A 102 -25.01 -45.01 -16.31
N ILE A 103 -25.32 -44.81 -17.60
CA ILE A 103 -25.53 -45.87 -18.58
C ILE A 103 -24.41 -45.78 -19.62
N PRO A 104 -23.48 -46.77 -19.66
CA PRO A 104 -22.34 -46.74 -20.57
C PRO A 104 -22.76 -46.52 -22.03
N GLY A 105 -22.12 -45.56 -22.69
CA GLY A 105 -22.34 -45.19 -24.08
C GLY A 105 -23.60 -44.37 -24.35
N VAL A 106 -24.28 -43.85 -23.31
CA VAL A 106 -25.61 -43.24 -23.48
C VAL A 106 -25.75 -41.85 -22.84
N ASN A 107 -25.73 -41.73 -21.51
CA ASN A 107 -26.23 -40.53 -20.82
C ASN A 107 -25.12 -39.62 -20.25
N TYR A 108 -25.54 -38.47 -19.70
CA TYR A 108 -24.64 -37.45 -19.15
C TYR A 108 -23.78 -37.97 -18.00
N ASP A 109 -24.37 -38.75 -17.07
CA ASP A 109 -23.63 -39.29 -15.94
C ASP A 109 -22.53 -40.28 -16.36
N ALA A 110 -22.74 -41.04 -17.45
CA ALA A 110 -21.70 -41.86 -18.07
C ALA A 110 -20.63 -41.01 -18.78
N LEU A 111 -21.02 -39.93 -19.48
CA LEU A 111 -20.09 -39.00 -20.12
C LEU A 111 -19.13 -38.36 -19.09
N LYS A 112 -19.65 -37.90 -17.94
CA LYS A 112 -18.84 -37.30 -16.86
C LYS A 112 -17.74 -38.20 -16.32
N ILE A 113 -17.84 -39.51 -16.50
CA ILE A 113 -16.89 -40.51 -16.01
C ILE A 113 -16.20 -41.26 -17.16
N GLY A 114 -16.22 -40.71 -18.37
CA GLY A 114 -15.51 -41.27 -19.52
C GLY A 114 -16.10 -42.58 -20.07
N GLN A 115 -17.35 -42.89 -19.73
CA GLN A 115 -18.06 -44.07 -20.22
C GLN A 115 -18.99 -43.78 -21.40
N ALA A 116 -19.09 -42.52 -21.85
CA ALA A 116 -19.79 -42.12 -23.07
C ALA A 116 -19.06 -40.96 -23.75
N THR A 117 -19.30 -40.77 -25.04
CA THR A 117 -18.79 -39.64 -25.84
C THR A 117 -19.77 -38.46 -25.84
N PRO A 118 -19.31 -37.22 -26.10
CA PRO A 118 -20.20 -36.06 -26.25
C PRO A 118 -21.30 -36.29 -27.28
N GLU A 119 -20.98 -36.93 -28.40
CA GLU A 119 -21.93 -37.23 -29.48
C GLU A 119 -23.01 -38.22 -29.03
N GLN A 120 -22.64 -39.25 -28.28
CA GLN A 120 -23.59 -40.21 -27.69
C GLN A 120 -24.55 -39.51 -26.71
N PHE A 121 -24.01 -38.66 -25.83
CA PHE A 121 -24.81 -37.85 -24.91
C PHE A 121 -25.77 -36.92 -25.64
N ALA A 122 -25.30 -36.21 -26.67
CA ALA A 122 -26.13 -35.31 -27.47
C ALA A 122 -27.25 -36.06 -28.18
N ALA A 123 -26.92 -37.17 -28.86
CA ALA A 123 -27.91 -38.01 -29.53
C ALA A 123 -28.99 -38.53 -28.55
N HIS A 124 -28.57 -39.05 -27.40
CA HIS A 124 -29.50 -39.48 -26.35
C HIS A 124 -30.38 -38.33 -25.86
N SER A 125 -29.79 -37.17 -25.60
CA SER A 125 -30.52 -35.98 -25.12
C SER A 125 -31.54 -35.48 -26.14
N ILE A 126 -31.18 -35.40 -27.42
CA ILE A 126 -32.10 -35.04 -28.51
C ILE A 126 -33.27 -36.03 -28.57
N GLY A 127 -33.02 -37.33 -28.37
CA GLY A 127 -34.06 -38.34 -28.25
C GLY A 127 -35.05 -38.08 -27.09
N GLN A 128 -34.55 -37.64 -25.94
CA GLN A 128 -35.39 -37.25 -24.80
C GLN A 128 -36.21 -35.99 -25.12
N PHE A 129 -35.61 -34.99 -25.78
CA PHE A 129 -36.33 -33.82 -26.26
C PHE A 129 -37.44 -34.19 -27.25
N ASN A 130 -37.18 -35.08 -28.21
CA ASN A 130 -38.19 -35.56 -29.16
C ASN A 130 -39.38 -36.24 -28.46
N THR A 131 -39.11 -37.00 -27.40
CA THR A 131 -40.15 -37.64 -26.59
C THR A 131 -41.04 -36.58 -25.91
N ALA A 132 -40.44 -35.51 -25.38
CA ALA A 132 -41.19 -34.39 -24.81
C ALA A 132 -41.93 -33.55 -25.87
N PHE A 133 -41.33 -33.32 -27.04
CA PHE A 133 -41.92 -32.55 -28.13
C PHE A 133 -43.10 -33.24 -28.80
N ALA A 134 -43.12 -34.57 -28.82
CA ALA A 134 -44.26 -35.35 -29.31
C ALA A 134 -45.56 -34.98 -28.57
N ALA A 135 -45.49 -34.67 -27.27
CA ALA A 135 -46.64 -34.24 -26.48
C ALA A 135 -47.19 -32.85 -26.87
N THR A 136 -46.42 -32.06 -27.63
CA THR A 136 -46.78 -30.72 -28.12
C THR A 136 -47.25 -30.72 -29.58
N GLY A 137 -47.30 -31.88 -30.24
CA GLY A 137 -47.70 -32.00 -31.65
C GLY A 137 -46.63 -31.58 -32.66
N LYS A 138 -45.38 -31.45 -32.23
CA LYS A 138 -44.25 -31.08 -33.08
C LYS A 138 -43.60 -32.28 -33.73
N GLU A 139 -43.11 -32.11 -34.96
CA GLU A 139 -42.31 -33.12 -35.65
C GLU A 139 -41.01 -33.43 -34.89
N GLN A 140 -40.61 -34.71 -34.92
CA GLN A 140 -39.37 -35.17 -34.30
C GLN A 140 -38.18 -34.54 -35.03
N ILE A 141 -37.22 -34.06 -34.24
CA ILE A 141 -35.94 -33.58 -34.74
C ILE A 141 -35.14 -34.79 -35.20
N GLU A 142 -34.70 -34.78 -36.45
CA GLU A 142 -33.81 -35.81 -36.97
C GLU A 142 -32.43 -35.72 -36.32
N ILE A 143 -31.94 -36.82 -35.76
CA ILE A 143 -30.64 -36.89 -35.08
C ILE A 143 -29.54 -37.03 -36.15
N THR A 144 -29.14 -35.91 -36.74
CA THR A 144 -28.05 -35.83 -37.71
C THR A 144 -26.74 -35.40 -37.05
N ASN A 145 -25.60 -35.63 -37.71
CA ASN A 145 -24.30 -35.15 -37.22
C ASN A 145 -24.26 -33.61 -37.08
N GLN A 146 -25.01 -32.87 -37.91
CA GLN A 146 -25.10 -31.42 -37.79
C GLN A 146 -25.88 -31.02 -36.54
N GLU A 147 -27.02 -31.66 -36.29
CA GLU A 147 -27.83 -31.37 -35.11
C GLU A 147 -27.09 -31.71 -33.80
N ILE A 148 -26.34 -32.82 -33.78
CA ILE A 148 -25.47 -33.17 -32.65
C ILE A 148 -24.46 -32.05 -32.37
N ARG A 149 -23.81 -31.51 -33.41
CA ARG A 149 -22.86 -30.39 -33.25
C ARG A 149 -23.56 -29.13 -32.74
N ASP A 150 -24.70 -28.77 -33.33
CA ASP A 150 -25.45 -27.57 -32.93
C ASP A 150 -25.91 -27.67 -31.47
N PHE A 151 -26.36 -28.85 -31.04
CA PHE A 151 -26.69 -29.15 -29.64
C PHE A 151 -25.49 -28.96 -28.72
N LEU A 152 -24.33 -29.54 -29.08
CA LEU A 152 -23.12 -29.47 -28.26
C LEU A 152 -22.57 -28.04 -28.17
N ILE A 153 -22.55 -27.30 -29.28
CA ILE A 153 -22.14 -25.88 -29.31
C ILE A 153 -23.04 -25.07 -28.38
N LEU A 154 -24.36 -25.22 -28.47
CA LEU A 154 -25.29 -24.53 -27.56
C LEU A 154 -25.08 -24.95 -26.10
N TYR A 155 -24.76 -26.23 -25.87
CA TYR A 155 -24.48 -26.73 -24.54
C TYR A 155 -23.17 -26.18 -23.96
N TYR A 156 -22.16 -25.92 -24.77
CA TYR A 156 -20.90 -25.35 -24.28
C TYR A 156 -20.99 -23.83 -24.14
N SER A 157 -21.68 -23.14 -25.05
CA SER A 157 -21.68 -21.68 -25.13
C SER A 157 -22.55 -20.94 -24.11
N HIS A 158 -23.26 -21.63 -23.22
CA HIS A 158 -24.15 -20.99 -22.23
C HIS A 158 -23.52 -20.77 -20.84
N TYR A 159 -22.21 -21.00 -20.73
CA TYR A 159 -21.45 -20.75 -19.51
C TYR A 159 -20.86 -19.34 -19.54
N GLU A 160 -20.90 -18.67 -18.40
CA GLU A 160 -20.33 -17.33 -18.22
C GLU A 160 -19.11 -17.41 -17.28
N PRO A 161 -17.98 -16.77 -17.61
CA PRO A 161 -16.79 -16.72 -16.75
C PRO A 161 -17.02 -15.84 -15.52
N LYS A 162 -16.31 -16.14 -14.42
CA LYS A 162 -16.25 -15.26 -13.24
C LYS A 162 -14.96 -14.48 -13.21
N HIS A 163 -14.95 -13.31 -13.84
CA HIS A 163 -13.75 -12.46 -13.96
C HIS A 163 -13.10 -12.10 -12.61
N GLU A 164 -13.89 -11.82 -11.57
CA GLU A 164 -13.37 -11.55 -10.21
C GLU A 164 -12.51 -12.70 -9.68
N THR A 165 -12.84 -13.94 -10.06
CA THR A 165 -12.08 -15.12 -9.65
C THR A 165 -10.76 -15.20 -10.43
N GLY A 166 -10.75 -14.83 -11.71
CA GLY A 166 -9.52 -14.78 -12.52
C GLY A 166 -8.41 -13.90 -11.93
N GLU A 167 -8.76 -12.73 -11.37
CA GLU A 167 -7.79 -11.86 -10.70
C GLU A 167 -7.18 -12.50 -9.45
N ILE A 168 -7.98 -13.22 -8.67
CA ILE A 168 -7.53 -13.98 -7.50
C ILE A 168 -6.56 -15.09 -7.93
N LEU A 169 -6.88 -15.82 -9.00
CA LEU A 169 -6.01 -16.87 -9.54
C LEU A 169 -4.66 -16.26 -9.96
N GLN A 170 -4.63 -15.14 -10.68
CA GLN A 170 -3.37 -14.50 -11.05
C GLN A 170 -2.55 -14.05 -9.83
N ARG A 171 -3.20 -13.52 -8.78
CA ARG A 171 -2.52 -13.12 -7.54
C ARG A 171 -1.91 -14.34 -6.84
N LEU A 172 -2.62 -15.47 -6.78
CA LEU A 172 -2.15 -16.72 -6.19
C LEU A 172 -1.02 -17.38 -7.00
N GLU A 173 -1.08 -17.28 -8.33
CA GLU A 173 -0.01 -17.77 -9.21
C GLU A 173 1.29 -17.00 -8.96
N ARG A 174 1.21 -15.66 -8.81
CA ARG A 174 2.36 -14.85 -8.40
C ARG A 174 2.90 -15.23 -7.03
N LEU A 175 2.07 -15.79 -6.14
CA LEU A 175 2.53 -16.32 -4.85
C LEU A 175 3.24 -17.68 -4.95
N GLY A 176 3.44 -18.21 -6.17
CA GLY A 176 4.06 -19.50 -6.41
C GLY A 176 3.16 -20.68 -6.04
N ILE A 177 1.84 -20.46 -5.94
CA ILE A 177 0.89 -21.49 -5.55
C ILE A 177 0.38 -22.23 -6.78
N ARG A 178 0.58 -23.55 -6.82
CA ARG A 178 0.12 -24.37 -7.94
C ARG A 178 -1.40 -24.49 -7.93
N GLN A 179 -2.01 -24.39 -9.10
CA GLN A 179 -3.46 -24.34 -9.23
C GLN A 179 -4.03 -25.47 -10.08
N TYR A 180 -5.17 -26.00 -9.63
CA TYR A 180 -5.81 -27.19 -10.20
C TYR A 180 -7.29 -26.93 -10.47
N GLY A 181 -7.78 -27.42 -11.61
CA GLY A 181 -9.20 -27.49 -11.90
C GLY A 181 -9.75 -28.85 -11.46
N LEU A 182 -10.59 -28.91 -10.43
CA LEU A 182 -11.18 -30.16 -9.93
C LEU A 182 -12.68 -30.21 -10.26
N THR A 183 -13.00 -30.77 -11.44
CA THR A 183 -14.31 -30.57 -12.07
C THR A 183 -15.01 -31.86 -12.48
N ASN A 184 -16.35 -31.85 -12.39
CA ASN A 184 -17.24 -32.88 -12.92
C ASN A 184 -17.57 -32.68 -14.42
N ASN A 185 -16.88 -31.78 -15.12
CA ASN A 185 -16.94 -31.66 -16.58
C ASN A 185 -16.18 -32.80 -17.27
N PHE A 186 -16.09 -32.72 -18.60
CA PHE A 186 -15.39 -33.63 -19.50
C PHE A 186 -14.52 -32.80 -20.46
N MET A 187 -13.50 -33.42 -21.05
CA MET A 187 -12.41 -32.79 -21.78
C MET A 187 -12.89 -31.95 -22.96
N ALA A 188 -13.76 -32.48 -23.82
CA ALA A 188 -14.25 -31.74 -25.00
C ALA A 188 -14.88 -30.38 -24.64
N LYS A 189 -15.53 -30.29 -23.47
CA LYS A 189 -16.12 -29.04 -22.98
C LYS A 189 -15.07 -28.11 -22.38
N ILE A 190 -14.05 -28.65 -21.72
CA ILE A 190 -12.93 -27.86 -21.19
C ILE A 190 -12.08 -27.29 -22.34
N GLU A 191 -11.81 -28.08 -23.37
CA GLU A 191 -11.13 -27.65 -24.59
C GLU A 191 -11.87 -26.49 -25.25
N TYR A 192 -13.20 -26.60 -25.38
CA TYR A 192 -14.02 -25.49 -25.87
C TYR A 192 -13.81 -24.19 -25.05
N PHE A 193 -13.74 -24.28 -23.72
CA PHE A 193 -13.48 -23.12 -22.87
C PHE A 193 -12.07 -22.56 -23.05
N LEU A 194 -11.05 -23.42 -23.12
CA LEU A 194 -9.65 -23.01 -23.29
C LEU A 194 -9.39 -22.30 -24.63
N GLU A 195 -10.23 -22.55 -25.64
CA GLU A 195 -10.22 -21.85 -26.93
C GLU A 195 -10.87 -20.46 -26.90
N GLN A 196 -11.57 -20.09 -25.83
CA GLN A 196 -12.19 -18.78 -25.68
C GLN A 196 -11.31 -17.83 -24.85
N ASP A 197 -11.10 -16.62 -25.34
CA ASP A 197 -10.32 -15.58 -24.65
C ASP A 197 -10.91 -15.23 -23.27
N GLU A 198 -12.23 -15.36 -23.09
CA GLU A 198 -12.93 -15.01 -21.85
C GLU A 198 -12.63 -15.99 -20.68
N PHE A 199 -12.01 -17.14 -20.96
CA PHE A 199 -11.63 -18.17 -19.99
C PHE A 199 -10.11 -18.42 -19.93
N ASP A 200 -9.31 -17.44 -20.34
CA ASP A 200 -7.84 -17.50 -20.36
C ASP A 200 -7.21 -18.01 -19.05
N TYR A 201 -7.77 -17.64 -17.91
CA TYR A 201 -7.33 -18.06 -16.57
C TYR A 201 -7.41 -19.58 -16.33
N LEU A 202 -8.19 -20.32 -17.13
CA LEU A 202 -8.22 -21.79 -17.05
C LEU A 202 -6.96 -22.44 -17.63
N GLN A 203 -6.21 -21.74 -18.51
CA GLN A 203 -4.99 -22.25 -19.13
C GLN A 203 -3.87 -22.47 -18.09
N GLY A 204 -3.87 -21.69 -17.01
CA GLY A 204 -2.93 -21.84 -15.90
C GLY A 204 -3.20 -23.04 -14.98
N LEU A 205 -4.35 -23.73 -15.14
CA LEU A 205 -4.79 -24.79 -14.24
C LEU A 205 -4.40 -26.19 -14.73
N ILE A 206 -3.95 -27.05 -13.81
CA ILE A 206 -3.84 -28.49 -14.06
C ILE A 206 -5.23 -29.13 -13.97
N GLN A 207 -5.70 -29.72 -15.06
CA GLN A 207 -7.09 -30.19 -15.20
C GLN A 207 -7.29 -31.60 -14.63
N ILE A 208 -7.89 -31.69 -13.45
CA ILE A 208 -8.36 -32.92 -12.79
C ILE A 208 -9.85 -33.10 -13.12
N VAL A 209 -10.09 -33.75 -14.25
CA VAL A 209 -11.41 -33.95 -14.86
C VAL A 209 -11.97 -35.33 -14.56
N SER A 210 -13.18 -35.41 -14.01
CA SER A 210 -13.86 -36.67 -13.65
C SER A 210 -13.84 -37.74 -14.75
N GLU A 211 -13.90 -37.33 -16.02
CA GLU A 211 -13.81 -38.21 -17.19
C GLU A 211 -12.56 -39.08 -17.18
N LYS A 212 -11.39 -38.49 -16.87
CA LYS A 212 -10.10 -39.18 -16.86
C LYS A 212 -10.00 -40.20 -15.72
N PHE A 213 -10.73 -40.01 -14.63
CA PHE A 213 -10.64 -40.83 -13.41
C PHE A 213 -11.75 -41.87 -13.29
N GLY A 214 -12.77 -41.83 -14.17
CA GLY A 214 -13.90 -42.75 -14.10
C GLY A 214 -14.81 -42.55 -12.88
N VAL A 215 -14.66 -41.44 -12.16
CA VAL A 215 -15.42 -41.12 -10.95
C VAL A 215 -15.73 -39.63 -10.90
N SER A 216 -16.89 -39.27 -10.34
CA SER A 216 -17.27 -37.87 -10.13
C SER A 216 -17.28 -37.50 -8.64
N LYS A 217 -17.06 -36.21 -8.33
CA LYS A 217 -17.29 -35.67 -6.98
C LYS A 217 -18.72 -36.04 -6.51
N PRO A 218 -18.90 -36.53 -5.27
CA PRO A 218 -17.95 -36.46 -4.15
C PRO A 218 -17.12 -37.73 -3.89
N ASN A 219 -16.87 -38.59 -4.90
CA ASN A 219 -16.09 -39.82 -4.69
C ASN A 219 -14.66 -39.52 -4.17
N PRO A 220 -14.19 -40.17 -3.09
CA PRO A 220 -12.87 -39.90 -2.50
C PRO A 220 -11.69 -40.00 -3.47
N LYS A 221 -11.77 -40.89 -4.47
CA LYS A 221 -10.68 -41.11 -5.44
C LYS A 221 -10.28 -39.85 -6.21
N ILE A 222 -11.21 -38.91 -6.43
CA ILE A 222 -10.89 -37.67 -7.16
C ILE A 222 -10.04 -36.72 -6.31
N TYR A 223 -10.22 -36.71 -4.99
CA TYR A 223 -9.43 -35.91 -4.07
C TYR A 223 -8.05 -36.53 -3.84
N LEU A 224 -7.97 -37.87 -3.80
CA LEU A 224 -6.71 -38.61 -3.78
C LEU A 224 -5.85 -38.25 -5.00
N SER A 225 -6.47 -38.18 -6.18
CA SER A 225 -5.79 -37.74 -7.40
C SER A 225 -5.18 -36.33 -7.26
N PHE A 226 -5.95 -35.37 -6.73
CA PHE A 226 -5.42 -34.03 -6.46
C PHE A 226 -4.22 -34.06 -5.50
N LYS A 227 -4.30 -34.81 -4.40
CA LYS A 227 -3.18 -35.02 -3.47
C LYS A 227 -1.95 -35.62 -4.17
N GLN A 228 -2.14 -36.59 -5.05
CA GLN A 228 -1.06 -37.23 -5.82
C GLN A 228 -0.39 -36.29 -6.82
N HIS A 229 -1.16 -35.44 -7.51
CA HIS A 229 -0.57 -34.43 -8.40
C HIS A 229 0.27 -33.42 -7.60
N ALA A 230 -0.27 -32.93 -6.48
CA ALA A 230 0.47 -32.05 -5.57
C ALA A 230 1.75 -32.72 -5.03
N PHE A 231 1.72 -34.04 -4.76
CA PHE A 231 2.91 -34.81 -4.35
C PHE A 231 3.98 -34.90 -5.43
N ILE A 232 3.60 -35.16 -6.68
CA ILE A 232 4.56 -35.22 -7.80
C ILE A 232 5.26 -33.87 -7.94
N ASP A 233 4.47 -32.82 -7.97
CA ASP A 233 4.96 -31.47 -8.16
C ASP A 233 5.89 -31.04 -7.00
N ARG A 234 5.47 -31.32 -5.75
CA ARG A 234 6.28 -31.02 -4.57
C ARG A 234 7.58 -31.82 -4.52
N PHE A 235 7.57 -33.09 -4.92
CA PHE A 235 8.80 -33.88 -5.00
C PHE A 235 9.77 -33.30 -6.04
N ALA A 236 9.27 -32.88 -7.21
CA ALA A 236 10.10 -32.24 -8.23
C ALA A 236 10.76 -30.96 -7.71
N GLN A 237 10.01 -30.13 -6.99
CA GLN A 237 10.55 -28.89 -6.42
C GLN A 237 11.51 -29.14 -5.25
N ASP A 238 11.11 -29.92 -4.24
CA ASP A 238 11.87 -30.04 -2.99
C ASP A 238 13.07 -31.00 -3.08
N VAL A 239 13.03 -31.98 -4.00
CA VAL A 239 14.06 -33.04 -4.09
C VAL A 239 14.85 -32.96 -5.40
N LEU A 240 14.20 -32.58 -6.50
CA LEU A 240 14.88 -32.42 -7.79
C LEU A 240 15.28 -30.96 -8.08
N GLU A 241 14.76 -29.98 -7.33
CA GLU A 241 14.98 -28.54 -7.54
C GLU A 241 14.50 -28.08 -8.94
N LEU A 242 13.35 -28.60 -9.38
CA LEU A 242 12.77 -28.33 -10.69
C LEU A 242 11.33 -27.87 -10.60
N ASP A 243 10.98 -26.84 -11.38
CA ASP A 243 9.59 -26.48 -11.67
C ASP A 243 9.14 -27.14 -12.98
N LEU A 244 8.15 -28.03 -12.87
CA LEU A 244 7.63 -28.80 -14.01
C LEU A 244 6.42 -28.10 -14.64
N PRO A 245 6.27 -28.13 -15.97
CA PRO A 245 5.06 -27.62 -16.61
C PRO A 245 3.84 -28.49 -16.25
N ASN A 246 2.66 -27.90 -16.29
CA ASN A 246 1.37 -28.56 -15.97
C ASN A 246 1.15 -29.89 -16.73
N SER A 247 1.62 -29.97 -17.99
CA SER A 247 1.55 -31.17 -18.81
C SER A 247 2.44 -32.31 -18.29
N ALA A 248 3.64 -32.00 -17.83
CA ALA A 248 4.59 -32.95 -17.26
C ALA A 248 4.04 -33.59 -15.98
N ILE A 249 3.44 -32.79 -15.09
CA ILE A 249 2.83 -33.30 -13.86
C ILE A 249 1.68 -34.27 -14.18
N SER A 250 0.84 -33.90 -15.15
CA SER A 250 -0.25 -34.76 -15.60
C SER A 250 0.26 -36.09 -16.19
N GLN A 251 1.31 -36.05 -17.00
CA GLN A 251 1.96 -37.22 -17.60
C GLN A 251 2.58 -38.13 -16.53
N LEU A 252 3.28 -37.55 -15.55
CA LEU A 252 3.86 -38.30 -14.43
C LEU A 252 2.78 -38.96 -13.59
N TRP A 253 1.69 -38.26 -13.31
CA TRP A 253 0.57 -38.84 -12.57
C TRP A 253 -0.01 -40.04 -13.30
N GLN A 254 -0.25 -39.92 -14.61
CA GLN A 254 -0.73 -41.03 -15.43
C GLN A 254 0.26 -42.20 -15.42
N ALA A 255 1.55 -41.94 -15.57
CA ALA A 255 2.54 -43.00 -15.62
C ALA A 255 2.71 -43.75 -14.28
N ILE A 256 2.64 -43.04 -13.15
CA ILE A 256 2.95 -43.56 -11.81
C ILE A 256 1.71 -44.10 -11.11
N PHE A 257 0.61 -43.36 -11.12
CA PHE A 257 -0.58 -43.63 -10.29
C PHE A 257 -1.76 -44.22 -11.05
N GLN A 258 -1.84 -44.05 -12.37
CA GLN A 258 -2.90 -44.68 -13.16
C GLN A 258 -2.58 -46.15 -13.43
N GLU A 259 -3.61 -47.01 -13.45
CA GLU A 259 -3.45 -48.44 -13.71
C GLU A 259 -2.88 -48.69 -15.12
N ASN A 260 -1.63 -49.16 -15.18
CA ASN A 260 -0.95 -49.54 -16.41
C ASN A 260 -0.86 -51.08 -16.46
N LYS A 261 -1.37 -51.67 -17.54
CA LYS A 261 -1.37 -53.13 -17.72
C LYS A 261 0.02 -53.69 -18.07
N GLU A 262 0.95 -52.85 -18.48
CA GLU A 262 2.23 -53.26 -19.05
C GLU A 262 3.44 -52.98 -18.14
N ALA A 263 3.26 -52.28 -17.01
CA ALA A 263 4.36 -51.85 -16.14
C ALA A 263 4.02 -51.93 -14.64
N GLU A 264 5.04 -52.18 -13.81
CA GLU A 264 4.95 -52.08 -12.35
C GLU A 264 4.69 -50.62 -11.93
N ASN A 265 3.56 -50.34 -11.28
CA ASN A 265 3.13 -48.98 -10.93
C ASN A 265 2.52 -48.91 -9.52
N PHE A 266 2.07 -47.73 -9.08
CA PHE A 266 1.51 -47.57 -7.74
C PHE A 266 0.27 -48.43 -7.47
N VAL A 267 -0.59 -48.63 -8.47
CA VAL A 267 -1.78 -49.49 -8.34
C VAL A 267 -1.40 -50.94 -8.04
N ALA A 268 -0.33 -51.45 -8.66
CA ALA A 268 0.18 -52.78 -8.35
C ALA A 268 0.67 -52.90 -6.89
N TYR A 269 1.25 -51.82 -6.34
CA TYR A 269 1.63 -51.76 -4.92
C TYR A 269 0.40 -51.74 -3.99
N GLU A 270 -0.63 -50.94 -4.29
CA GLU A 270 -1.88 -50.95 -3.51
C GLU A 270 -2.53 -52.35 -3.49
N GLN A 271 -2.36 -53.10 -4.58
CA GLN A 271 -2.82 -54.48 -4.71
C GLN A 271 -1.84 -55.51 -4.12
N GLN A 272 -0.79 -55.07 -3.43
CA GLN A 272 0.26 -55.88 -2.78
C GLN A 272 0.99 -56.83 -3.74
N ARG A 273 1.07 -56.47 -5.03
CA ARG A 273 1.74 -57.28 -6.08
C ARG A 273 3.23 -56.99 -6.20
N ILE A 274 3.65 -55.80 -5.78
CA ILE A 274 5.04 -55.32 -5.80
C ILE A 274 5.35 -54.59 -4.49
N ASN A 275 6.63 -54.43 -4.17
CA ASN A 275 7.04 -53.66 -3.00
C ASN A 275 7.22 -52.16 -3.34
N LEU A 276 7.34 -51.33 -2.30
CA LEU A 276 7.43 -49.88 -2.47
C LEU A 276 8.75 -49.41 -3.08
N GLU A 277 9.82 -50.20 -2.96
CA GLU A 277 11.14 -49.91 -3.55
C GLU A 277 11.11 -50.06 -5.09
N GLN A 278 10.39 -51.06 -5.61
CA GLN A 278 10.16 -51.20 -7.05
C GLN A 278 9.36 -50.01 -7.60
N VAL A 279 8.32 -49.56 -6.87
CA VAL A 279 7.55 -48.38 -7.26
C VAL A 279 8.38 -47.11 -7.27
N SER A 280 9.27 -46.91 -6.29
CA SER A 280 10.09 -45.71 -6.25
C SER A 280 11.13 -45.67 -7.38
N GLN A 281 11.74 -46.82 -7.71
CA GLN A 281 12.62 -46.94 -8.89
C GLN A 281 11.85 -46.65 -10.19
N TYR A 282 10.66 -47.22 -10.33
CA TYR A 282 9.80 -46.95 -11.48
C TYR A 282 9.41 -45.47 -11.56
N ALA A 283 9.00 -44.86 -10.43
CA ALA A 283 8.65 -43.44 -10.38
C ALA A 283 9.80 -42.56 -10.86
N ILE A 284 11.03 -42.77 -10.39
CA ILE A 284 12.20 -42.02 -10.84
C ILE A 284 12.52 -42.28 -12.32
N ALA A 285 12.30 -43.49 -12.82
CA ALA A 285 12.41 -43.76 -14.25
C ALA A 285 11.41 -42.94 -15.08
N GLN A 286 10.18 -42.75 -14.58
CA GLN A 286 9.18 -41.88 -15.22
C GLN A 286 9.59 -40.40 -15.16
N TYR A 287 10.12 -39.93 -14.02
CA TYR A 287 10.73 -38.60 -13.94
C TYR A 287 11.82 -38.43 -15.00
N ASN A 288 12.78 -39.35 -15.10
CA ASN A 288 13.86 -39.29 -16.08
C ASN A 288 13.36 -39.24 -17.54
N GLN A 289 12.25 -39.91 -17.85
CA GLN A 289 11.64 -39.81 -19.17
C GLN A 289 11.14 -38.39 -19.45
N VAL A 290 10.39 -37.81 -18.52
CA VAL A 290 9.86 -36.45 -18.63
C VAL A 290 10.97 -35.40 -18.62
N LEU A 291 11.97 -35.55 -17.76
CA LEU A 291 13.15 -34.67 -17.70
C LEU A 291 13.89 -34.64 -19.05
N LYS A 292 14.06 -35.80 -19.67
CA LYS A 292 14.68 -35.92 -20.99
C LYS A 292 13.87 -35.20 -22.07
N GLU A 293 12.54 -35.29 -22.03
CA GLU A 293 11.64 -34.59 -22.96
C GLU A 293 11.72 -33.07 -22.79
N LEU A 294 11.92 -32.60 -21.56
CA LEU A 294 12.09 -31.17 -21.21
C LEU A 294 13.54 -30.66 -21.39
N GLY A 295 14.49 -31.53 -21.73
CA GLY A 295 15.89 -31.16 -21.94
C GLY A 295 16.77 -31.12 -20.68
N TYR A 296 16.27 -31.61 -19.54
CA TYR A 296 17.04 -31.76 -18.31
C TYR A 296 17.89 -33.04 -18.30
N ALA A 297 18.95 -33.04 -17.48
CA ALA A 297 19.76 -34.23 -17.26
C ALA A 297 19.01 -35.27 -16.41
N ALA A 298 19.20 -36.55 -16.74
CA ALA A 298 18.63 -37.64 -15.95
C ALA A 298 19.34 -37.76 -14.58
N VAL A 299 18.56 -38.07 -13.55
CA VAL A 299 19.05 -38.35 -12.20
C VAL A 299 19.32 -39.84 -11.99
N ASP A 300 20.21 -40.17 -11.06
CA ASP A 300 20.53 -41.56 -10.72
C ASP A 300 19.30 -42.26 -10.09
N VAL A 301 18.83 -43.33 -10.73
CA VAL A 301 17.58 -44.01 -10.35
C VAL A 301 17.68 -44.59 -8.94
N THR A 302 18.80 -45.22 -8.59
CA THR A 302 18.94 -45.91 -7.30
C THR A 302 18.99 -44.92 -6.14
N SER A 303 19.81 -43.87 -6.26
CA SER A 303 19.93 -42.81 -5.24
C SER A 303 18.61 -42.07 -5.04
N PHE A 304 17.96 -41.64 -6.13
CA PHE A 304 16.72 -40.88 -6.03
C PHE A 304 15.50 -41.74 -5.69
N ALA A 305 15.50 -43.05 -5.96
CA ALA A 305 14.44 -43.95 -5.51
C ALA A 305 14.37 -44.01 -3.97
N SER A 306 15.53 -44.00 -3.30
CA SER A 306 15.59 -43.90 -1.83
C SER A 306 15.07 -42.55 -1.33
N ARG A 307 15.40 -41.45 -2.02
CA ARG A 307 14.90 -40.10 -1.67
C ARG A 307 13.40 -39.96 -1.89
N TRP A 308 12.87 -40.54 -2.96
CA TRP A 308 11.43 -40.59 -3.23
C TRP A 308 10.69 -41.36 -2.15
N LEU A 309 11.25 -42.51 -1.72
CA LEU A 309 10.68 -43.29 -0.63
C LEU A 309 10.67 -42.51 0.70
N ASP A 310 11.78 -41.86 1.04
CA ASP A 310 11.87 -41.01 2.23
C ASP A 310 10.86 -39.86 2.17
N PHE A 311 10.79 -39.16 1.03
CA PHE A 311 9.84 -38.08 0.80
C PHE A 311 8.38 -38.56 0.90
N TRP A 312 8.06 -39.71 0.31
CA TRP A 312 6.73 -40.34 0.43
C TRP A 312 6.37 -40.61 1.89
N THR A 313 7.25 -41.28 2.63
CA THR A 313 6.96 -41.68 4.02
C THR A 313 6.85 -40.48 4.97
N THR A 314 7.55 -39.38 4.68
CA THR A 314 7.59 -38.19 5.55
C THR A 314 6.56 -37.11 5.17
N GLN A 315 6.24 -36.94 3.87
CA GLN A 315 5.44 -35.81 3.37
C GLN A 315 4.06 -36.20 2.83
N TYR A 316 3.82 -37.44 2.37
CA TYR A 316 2.60 -37.76 1.61
C TYR A 316 1.29 -37.45 2.37
N GLU A 317 1.24 -37.74 3.66
CA GLU A 317 0.09 -37.40 4.51
C GLU A 317 -0.01 -35.91 4.84
N ARG A 318 1.12 -35.19 4.85
CA ARG A 318 1.17 -33.75 5.13
C ARG A 318 0.70 -32.90 3.96
N ILE A 319 0.87 -33.38 2.73
CA ILE A 319 0.47 -32.66 1.51
C ILE A 319 -1.01 -32.33 1.53
N GLY A 320 -1.87 -33.25 1.96
CA GLY A 320 -3.30 -32.99 2.12
C GLY A 320 -3.57 -31.75 2.99
N GLN A 321 -2.82 -31.61 4.08
CA GLN A 321 -2.94 -30.48 5.02
C GLN A 321 -2.37 -29.16 4.46
N GLN A 322 -1.58 -29.23 3.38
CA GLN A 322 -0.99 -28.10 2.64
C GLN A 322 -1.77 -27.77 1.37
N THR A 323 -3.00 -28.27 1.23
CA THR A 323 -3.84 -28.01 0.06
C THR A 323 -5.20 -27.46 0.43
N ILE A 324 -5.72 -26.61 -0.45
CA ILE A 324 -7.06 -26.03 -0.34
C ILE A 324 -7.93 -26.53 -1.49
N PHE A 325 -9.21 -26.74 -1.21
CA PHE A 325 -10.23 -27.00 -2.22
C PHE A 325 -11.39 -26.02 -2.09
N VAL A 326 -11.70 -25.33 -3.18
CA VAL A 326 -12.79 -24.35 -3.28
C VAL A 326 -13.94 -24.95 -4.08
N ASP A 327 -15.13 -25.04 -3.48
CA ASP A 327 -16.32 -25.65 -4.08
C ASP A 327 -17.60 -24.98 -3.52
N ASP A 328 -18.66 -24.94 -4.34
CA ASP A 328 -19.99 -24.43 -3.98
C ASP A 328 -20.80 -25.43 -3.12
N LYS A 329 -20.36 -26.69 -3.05
CA LYS A 329 -21.05 -27.78 -2.34
C LYS A 329 -20.26 -28.23 -1.13
N VAL A 330 -20.78 -27.90 0.06
CA VAL A 330 -20.26 -28.34 1.37
C VAL A 330 -20.01 -29.86 1.46
N LYS A 331 -20.84 -30.69 0.80
CA LYS A 331 -20.65 -32.15 0.80
C LYS A 331 -19.34 -32.58 0.14
N ASN A 332 -18.88 -31.87 -0.89
CA ASN A 332 -17.65 -32.17 -1.61
C ASN A 332 -16.46 -31.84 -0.70
N LEU A 333 -16.51 -30.64 -0.11
CA LEU A 333 -15.52 -30.14 0.84
C LEU A 333 -15.35 -31.11 2.03
N ASN A 334 -16.45 -31.51 2.69
CA ASN A 334 -16.41 -32.45 3.80
C ASN A 334 -15.75 -33.80 3.46
N GLN A 335 -15.95 -34.28 2.23
CA GLN A 335 -15.35 -35.53 1.76
C GLN A 335 -13.86 -35.35 1.48
N ALA A 336 -13.45 -34.26 0.83
CA ALA A 336 -12.05 -33.93 0.60
C ALA A 336 -11.27 -33.84 1.93
N PHE A 337 -11.83 -33.18 2.94
CA PHE A 337 -11.22 -33.10 4.27
C PHE A 337 -11.15 -34.46 4.96
N LYS A 338 -12.27 -35.21 4.98
CA LYS A 338 -12.37 -36.48 5.72
C LYS A 338 -11.37 -37.52 5.22
N TYR A 339 -11.20 -37.63 3.90
CA TYR A 339 -10.39 -38.69 3.30
C TYR A 339 -8.94 -38.26 3.04
N GLU A 340 -8.73 -37.00 2.69
CA GLU A 340 -7.41 -36.53 2.23
C GLU A 340 -6.86 -35.37 3.05
N GLY A 341 -7.55 -34.92 4.10
CA GLY A 341 -7.07 -33.83 4.96
C GLY A 341 -7.08 -32.44 4.31
N ILE A 342 -7.73 -32.28 3.15
CA ILE A 342 -7.74 -31.06 2.35
C ILE A 342 -8.62 -29.99 2.99
N LEU A 343 -8.09 -28.77 3.13
CA LEU A 343 -8.85 -27.65 3.71
C LEU A 343 -9.91 -27.16 2.71
N GLY A 344 -11.18 -27.13 3.12
CA GLY A 344 -12.27 -26.69 2.24
C GLY A 344 -12.61 -25.21 2.41
N VAL A 345 -12.82 -24.51 1.29
CA VAL A 345 -13.39 -23.16 1.25
C VAL A 345 -14.74 -23.24 0.54
N HIS A 346 -15.80 -22.97 1.28
CA HIS A 346 -17.15 -22.90 0.73
C HIS A 346 -17.38 -21.54 0.11
N TYR A 347 -17.72 -21.52 -1.18
CA TYR A 347 -18.02 -20.30 -1.91
C TYR A 347 -19.33 -20.46 -2.66
N ASN A 348 -20.32 -19.62 -2.34
CA ASN A 348 -21.59 -19.59 -3.04
C ASN A 348 -21.90 -18.17 -3.52
N ALA A 349 -21.70 -17.92 -4.82
CA ALA A 349 -21.97 -16.62 -5.42
C ALA A 349 -23.44 -16.19 -5.29
N ASN A 350 -24.39 -17.14 -5.21
CA ASN A 350 -25.81 -16.83 -5.05
C ASN A 350 -26.14 -16.20 -3.68
N GLU A 351 -25.23 -16.31 -2.71
CA GLU A 351 -25.35 -15.67 -1.39
C GLU A 351 -24.79 -14.24 -1.39
N GLY A 352 -24.37 -13.70 -2.55
CA GLY A 352 -23.76 -12.38 -2.66
C GLY A 352 -22.36 -12.30 -2.03
N GLN A 353 -21.73 -13.46 -1.79
CA GLN A 353 -20.37 -13.53 -1.23
C GLN A 353 -19.34 -13.25 -2.32
N LYS A 354 -18.31 -12.48 -1.99
CA LYS A 354 -17.09 -12.41 -2.80
C LYS A 354 -16.16 -13.55 -2.43
N LEU A 355 -15.41 -14.05 -3.40
CA LEU A 355 -14.47 -15.14 -3.19
C LEU A 355 -13.25 -14.66 -2.39
N ALA A 356 -12.77 -13.43 -2.65
CA ALA A 356 -11.67 -12.81 -1.91
C ALA A 356 -11.99 -12.64 -0.42
N ASP A 357 -13.26 -12.44 -0.06
CA ASP A 357 -13.70 -12.23 1.33
C ASP A 357 -13.77 -13.53 2.14
N GLN A 358 -13.61 -14.70 1.51
CA GLN A 358 -13.63 -15.96 2.22
C GLN A 358 -12.46 -16.02 3.21
N PRO A 359 -12.68 -16.27 4.52
CA PRO A 359 -11.69 -16.05 5.56
C PRO A 359 -10.30 -16.62 5.26
N VAL A 360 -10.24 -17.85 4.74
CA VAL A 360 -8.98 -18.53 4.39
C VAL A 360 -8.25 -17.83 3.24
N LEU A 361 -8.97 -17.50 2.16
CA LEU A 361 -8.38 -16.81 1.00
C LEU A 361 -7.99 -15.38 1.37
N LYS A 362 -8.85 -14.69 2.14
CA LYS A 362 -8.60 -13.36 2.65
C LYS A 362 -7.31 -13.29 3.47
N GLU A 363 -7.19 -14.15 4.48
CA GLU A 363 -5.97 -14.22 5.30
C GLU A 363 -4.74 -14.56 4.46
N PHE A 364 -4.88 -15.46 3.48
CA PHE A 364 -3.75 -15.83 2.63
C PHE A 364 -3.27 -14.68 1.73
N LEU A 365 -4.20 -13.85 1.23
CA LEU A 365 -3.90 -12.72 0.36
C LEU A 365 -3.44 -11.47 1.14
N GLU A 366 -4.07 -11.18 2.28
CA GLU A 366 -3.85 -9.94 3.05
C GLU A 366 -2.88 -10.11 4.23
N GLN A 367 -2.77 -11.32 4.80
CA GLN A 367 -1.89 -11.65 5.94
C GLN A 367 -2.08 -10.82 7.21
N GLU A 368 -3.23 -10.16 7.38
CA GLU A 368 -3.49 -9.29 8.53
C GLU A 368 -3.41 -10.03 9.87
N GLN A 369 -3.97 -11.25 9.95
CA GLN A 369 -3.93 -12.01 11.18
C GLN A 369 -2.52 -12.51 11.46
N LEU A 370 -1.78 -12.96 10.44
CA LEU A 370 -0.36 -13.30 10.57
C LEU A 370 0.47 -12.11 11.08
N LYS A 371 0.26 -10.90 10.52
CA LYS A 371 0.94 -9.67 10.95
C LYS A 371 0.69 -9.38 12.43
N GLN A 372 -0.58 -9.40 12.85
CA GLN A 372 -0.98 -9.15 14.24
C GLN A 372 -0.43 -10.20 15.21
N VAL A 373 -0.45 -11.47 14.81
CA VAL A 373 0.07 -12.58 15.62
C VAL A 373 1.58 -12.46 15.75
N VAL A 374 2.32 -12.25 14.67
CA VAL A 374 3.78 -12.06 14.70
C VAL A 374 4.18 -10.93 15.64
N GLN A 375 3.48 -9.79 15.60
CA GLN A 375 3.73 -8.68 16.51
C GLN A 375 3.53 -9.11 17.97
N THR A 376 2.42 -9.79 18.26
CA THR A 376 2.12 -10.28 19.62
C THR A 376 3.16 -11.32 20.07
N LEU A 377 3.56 -12.25 19.21
CA LEU A 377 4.57 -13.27 19.53
C LEU A 377 5.91 -12.64 19.91
N ARG A 378 6.34 -11.61 19.17
CA ARG A 378 7.58 -10.88 19.45
C ARG A 378 7.57 -10.27 20.85
N GLU A 379 6.48 -9.61 21.25
CA GLU A 379 6.32 -9.08 22.62
C GLU A 379 6.48 -10.18 23.68
N LEU A 380 5.99 -11.39 23.38
CA LEU A 380 6.07 -12.53 24.30
C LEU A 380 7.44 -13.19 24.37
N THR A 381 8.27 -13.08 23.32
CA THR A 381 9.62 -13.69 23.33
C THR A 381 10.54 -13.12 24.41
N ALA A 382 10.25 -11.92 24.91
CA ALA A 382 10.98 -11.31 26.02
C ALA A 382 10.67 -11.96 27.40
N ILE A 383 9.67 -12.83 27.48
CA ILE A 383 9.28 -13.49 28.74
C ILE A 383 10.10 -14.76 28.94
N GLU A 384 10.86 -14.84 30.02
CA GLU A 384 11.66 -16.02 30.38
C GLU A 384 10.82 -17.14 31.02
N ASN A 385 9.86 -17.71 30.27
CA ASN A 385 9.05 -18.84 30.71
C ASN A 385 8.59 -19.73 29.52
N SER A 386 7.78 -20.76 29.83
CA SER A 386 7.25 -21.71 28.84
C SER A 386 6.48 -21.04 27.69
N VAL A 387 5.82 -19.92 27.97
CA VAL A 387 5.06 -19.14 26.96
C VAL A 387 6.03 -18.41 26.03
N GLY A 388 7.10 -17.81 26.56
CA GLY A 388 8.12 -17.15 25.74
C GLY A 388 8.89 -18.14 24.86
N GLU A 389 9.28 -19.30 25.39
CA GLU A 389 9.90 -20.37 24.61
C GLU A 389 8.97 -20.85 23.47
N ARG A 390 7.69 -21.06 23.78
CA ARG A 390 6.70 -21.46 22.77
C ARG A 390 6.45 -20.38 21.73
N ALA A 391 6.44 -19.10 22.14
CA ALA A 391 6.29 -17.97 21.24
C ALA A 391 7.48 -17.85 20.29
N LYS A 392 8.70 -18.10 20.76
CA LYS A 392 9.91 -18.13 19.93
C LYS A 392 9.83 -19.21 18.86
N LEU A 393 9.44 -20.44 19.24
CA LEU A 393 9.23 -21.54 18.30
C LEU A 393 8.17 -21.22 17.25
N ALA A 394 7.04 -20.63 17.66
CA ALA A 394 5.99 -20.22 16.73
C ALA A 394 6.47 -19.13 15.76
N LEU A 395 7.25 -18.16 16.26
CA LEU A 395 7.83 -17.09 15.44
C LEU A 395 8.80 -17.66 14.39
N GLU A 396 9.65 -18.61 14.77
CA GLU A 396 10.58 -19.30 13.84
C GLU A 396 9.87 -20.03 12.70
N GLN A 397 8.65 -20.53 12.93
CA GLN A 397 7.86 -21.21 11.92
C GLN A 397 7.02 -20.25 11.07
N LEU A 398 6.53 -19.14 11.65
CA LEU A 398 5.61 -18.22 10.98
C LEU A 398 6.32 -17.11 10.19
N MET A 399 7.48 -16.63 10.65
CA MET A 399 8.20 -15.51 10.01
C MET A 399 8.61 -15.76 8.55
N PRO A 400 9.06 -16.97 8.15
CA PRO A 400 9.37 -17.24 6.75
C PRO A 400 8.18 -16.99 5.80
N PHE A 401 6.95 -17.25 6.24
CA PHE A 401 5.75 -16.98 5.43
C PHE A 401 5.48 -15.48 5.27
N ARG A 402 5.72 -14.69 6.32
CA ARG A 402 5.62 -13.22 6.26
C ARG A 402 6.70 -12.63 5.34
N ILE A 403 7.93 -13.15 5.42
CA ILE A 403 9.03 -12.76 4.52
C ILE A 403 8.70 -13.08 3.07
N ARG A 404 8.16 -14.28 2.80
CA ARG A 404 7.77 -14.69 1.45
C ARG A 404 6.82 -13.69 0.81
N HIS A 405 5.79 -13.25 1.55
CA HIS A 405 4.82 -12.28 1.06
C HIS A 405 5.45 -10.94 0.71
N GLU A 406 6.30 -10.40 1.59
CA GLU A 406 7.03 -9.16 1.32
C GLU A 406 7.94 -9.27 0.08
N LYS A 407 8.68 -10.38 -0.07
CA LYS A 407 9.51 -10.65 -1.26
C LYS A 407 8.68 -10.67 -2.54
N LEU A 408 7.50 -11.26 -2.50
CA LEU A 408 6.64 -11.41 -3.67
C LEU A 408 6.01 -10.09 -4.10
N ASN A 409 5.64 -9.23 -3.15
CA ASN A 409 5.25 -7.85 -3.45
C ASN A 409 6.39 -7.09 -4.16
N TRP A 410 7.65 -7.41 -3.83
CA TRP A 410 8.84 -6.81 -4.46
C TRP A 410 9.33 -7.47 -5.73
N SER A 411 8.83 -8.65 -6.12
CA SER A 411 9.23 -9.31 -7.38
C SER A 411 9.00 -8.45 -8.63
N GLN A 412 8.22 -7.37 -8.52
CA GLN A 412 8.06 -6.36 -9.56
C GLN A 412 9.27 -5.39 -9.66
N ALA A 413 10.06 -5.26 -8.60
CA ALA A 413 11.25 -4.42 -8.54
C ALA A 413 12.49 -5.19 -9.00
N LYS A 414 12.87 -4.98 -10.27
CA LYS A 414 14.02 -5.65 -10.93
C LYS A 414 15.34 -5.62 -10.14
N LYS A 415 15.53 -4.65 -9.23
CA LYS A 415 16.78 -4.46 -8.47
C LYS A 415 17.08 -5.62 -7.51
N HIS A 416 16.09 -6.10 -6.76
CA HIS A 416 16.30 -7.11 -5.71
C HIS A 416 16.05 -8.55 -6.18
N GLN A 417 15.68 -8.72 -7.45
CA GLN A 417 15.35 -10.03 -8.02
C GLN A 417 16.45 -11.10 -7.80
N PRO A 418 17.77 -10.80 -7.99
CA PRO A 418 18.82 -11.79 -7.75
C PRO A 418 18.85 -12.31 -6.30
N ILE A 419 18.56 -11.45 -5.32
CA ILE A 419 18.51 -11.82 -3.90
C ILE A 419 17.25 -12.62 -3.60
N ILE A 420 16.11 -12.20 -4.16
CA ILE A 420 14.81 -12.85 -3.98
C ILE A 420 14.85 -14.31 -4.46
N ASP A 421 15.50 -14.54 -5.61
CA ASP A 421 15.62 -15.85 -6.24
C ASP A 421 16.67 -16.73 -5.55
N ALA A 422 17.80 -16.15 -5.11
CA ALA A 422 18.91 -16.91 -4.57
C ALA A 422 18.79 -17.24 -3.07
N VAL A 423 18.20 -16.35 -2.27
CA VAL A 423 18.19 -16.47 -0.80
C VAL A 423 16.81 -16.92 -0.30
N SER A 424 16.77 -18.07 0.38
CA SER A 424 15.52 -18.63 0.91
C SER A 424 14.92 -17.77 2.04
N ASP A 425 13.60 -17.84 2.21
CA ASP A 425 12.89 -17.08 3.24
C ASP A 425 13.41 -17.39 4.67
N LYS A 426 13.85 -18.64 4.89
CA LYS A 426 14.46 -19.08 6.15
C LYS A 426 15.88 -18.54 6.35
N GLN A 427 16.71 -18.50 5.30
CA GLN A 427 18.02 -17.85 5.36
C GLN A 427 17.86 -16.36 5.68
N ILE A 428 16.95 -15.66 5.00
CA ILE A 428 16.65 -14.26 5.26
C ILE A 428 16.22 -14.04 6.71
N TYR A 429 15.31 -14.87 7.23
CA TYR A 429 14.91 -14.76 8.64
C TYR A 429 16.08 -14.98 9.60
N THR A 430 16.94 -15.96 9.31
CA THR A 430 18.10 -16.27 10.16
C THR A 430 19.12 -15.13 10.14
N LEU A 431 19.40 -14.56 8.97
CA LEU A 431 20.23 -13.37 8.81
C LEU A 431 19.64 -12.18 9.57
N LEU A 432 18.33 -11.94 9.45
CA LEU A 432 17.64 -10.90 10.21
C LEU A 432 17.81 -11.12 11.72
N GLN A 433 17.69 -12.34 12.22
CA GLN A 433 17.90 -12.63 13.65
C GLN A 433 19.34 -12.40 14.09
N GLN A 434 20.32 -12.81 13.28
CA GLN A 434 21.76 -12.69 13.60
C GLN A 434 22.22 -11.23 13.60
N HIS A 435 21.73 -10.43 12.66
CA HIS A 435 22.17 -9.05 12.42
C HIS A 435 21.15 -7.99 12.89
N TYR A 436 20.04 -8.40 13.54
CA TYR A 436 18.94 -7.50 13.94
C TYR A 436 19.43 -6.29 14.74
N GLU A 437 20.22 -6.51 15.80
CA GLU A 437 20.67 -5.45 16.70
C GLU A 437 21.49 -4.39 15.96
N GLN A 438 22.34 -4.81 15.03
CA GLN A 438 23.22 -3.92 14.26
C GLN A 438 22.45 -3.19 13.16
N LEU A 439 21.57 -3.88 12.42
CA LEU A 439 20.65 -3.28 11.46
C LEU A 439 19.74 -2.25 12.14
N TYR A 440 19.19 -2.59 13.31
CA TYR A 440 18.34 -1.71 14.11
C TYR A 440 19.12 -0.49 14.59
N ALA A 441 20.29 -0.68 15.22
CA ALA A 441 21.13 0.42 15.68
C ALA A 441 21.51 1.38 14.53
N THR A 442 21.92 0.84 13.39
CA THR A 442 22.26 1.62 12.20
C THR A 442 21.06 2.40 11.66
N HIS A 443 19.86 1.80 11.66
CA HIS A 443 18.63 2.47 11.23
C HIS A 443 18.25 3.64 12.13
N PHE A 444 18.39 3.51 13.46
CA PHE A 444 18.06 4.60 14.38
C PHE A 444 19.13 5.70 14.43
N GLN A 445 20.41 5.37 14.27
CA GLN A 445 21.44 6.39 14.08
C GLN A 445 21.21 7.20 12.80
N PHE A 446 20.77 6.56 11.72
CA PHE A 446 20.32 7.27 10.52
C PHE A 446 19.15 8.22 10.84
N GLY A 447 18.17 7.77 11.62
CA GLY A 447 17.06 8.62 12.07
C GLY A 447 17.51 9.85 12.84
N GLN A 448 18.53 9.74 13.70
CA GLN A 448 19.12 10.88 14.40
C GLN A 448 19.75 11.87 13.42
N LEU A 449 20.52 11.37 12.44
CA LEU A 449 21.10 12.19 11.37
C LEU A 449 20.01 12.95 10.59
N VAL A 450 18.93 12.25 10.19
CA VAL A 450 17.78 12.85 9.49
C VAL A 450 17.05 13.87 10.37
N SER A 451 17.01 13.67 11.69
CA SER A 451 16.44 14.67 12.60
C SER A 451 17.23 15.97 12.58
N TYR A 452 18.56 15.93 12.57
CA TYR A 452 19.39 17.13 12.45
C TYR A 452 19.21 17.82 11.09
N GLN A 453 19.11 17.03 10.01
CA GLN A 453 18.83 17.53 8.66
C GLN A 453 17.55 18.35 8.61
N TYR A 454 16.44 17.77 9.05
CA TYR A 454 15.14 18.42 8.94
C TYR A 454 14.96 19.56 9.94
N ALA A 455 15.66 19.54 11.08
CA ALA A 455 15.76 20.71 11.96
C ALA A 455 16.44 21.89 11.24
N LEU A 456 17.52 21.63 10.49
CA LEU A 456 18.21 22.66 9.70
C LEU A 456 17.38 23.14 8.52
N ILE A 457 16.71 22.24 7.79
CA ILE A 457 15.77 22.61 6.71
C ILE A 457 14.70 23.53 7.26
N HIS A 458 14.06 23.16 8.37
CA HIS A 458 13.04 24.00 8.99
C HIS A 458 13.59 25.39 9.33
N ARG A 459 14.77 25.46 9.97
CA ARG A 459 15.41 26.73 10.34
C ARG A 459 15.67 27.63 9.14
N LEU A 460 16.10 27.07 8.02
CA LEU A 460 16.34 27.82 6.78
C LEU A 460 15.02 28.19 6.08
N ALA A 461 14.05 27.29 6.03
CA ALA A 461 12.80 27.47 5.29
C ALA A 461 11.86 28.52 5.89
N ILE A 462 12.02 28.86 7.19
CA ILE A 462 11.27 29.97 7.82
C ILE A 462 11.86 31.35 7.48
N LEU A 463 13.04 31.39 6.84
CA LEU A 463 13.66 32.63 6.40
C LEU A 463 13.06 33.03 5.04
N PRO A 464 12.61 34.29 4.87
CA PRO A 464 11.98 34.74 3.64
C PRO A 464 12.89 34.71 2.41
N GLU A 465 14.21 34.59 2.60
CA GLU A 465 15.21 34.48 1.54
C GLU A 465 15.22 33.10 0.85
N TYR A 466 14.71 32.06 1.51
CA TYR A 466 14.78 30.69 1.02
C TYR A 466 13.38 30.10 0.85
N THR A 467 13.20 29.33 -0.22
CA THR A 467 12.09 28.39 -0.30
C THR A 467 12.41 27.11 0.47
N TYR A 468 11.39 26.29 0.74
CA TYR A 468 11.61 24.97 1.32
C TYR A 468 12.57 24.10 0.50
N ASP A 469 12.46 24.13 -0.84
CA ASP A 469 13.37 23.39 -1.70
C ASP A 469 14.78 23.99 -1.71
N ASP A 470 14.95 25.31 -1.65
CA ASP A 470 16.27 25.93 -1.49
C ASP A 470 16.93 25.49 -0.18
N ALA A 471 16.17 25.51 0.93
CA ALA A 471 16.63 25.03 2.22
C ALA A 471 17.05 23.55 2.15
N ARG A 472 16.23 22.70 1.53
CA ARG A 472 16.56 21.27 1.32
C ARG A 472 17.81 21.09 0.46
N GLN A 473 17.97 21.85 -0.63
CA GLN A 473 19.14 21.77 -1.51
C GLN A 473 20.41 22.30 -0.84
N ILE A 474 20.32 23.35 -0.01
CA ILE A 474 21.43 23.82 0.82
C ILE A 474 21.87 22.71 1.78
N VAL A 475 20.89 22.12 2.49
CA VAL A 475 21.16 21.02 3.41
C VAL A 475 21.76 19.85 2.67
N LEU A 476 21.19 19.41 1.55
CA LEU A 476 21.74 18.36 0.68
C LEU A 476 23.18 18.67 0.25
N LYS A 477 23.45 19.90 -0.19
CA LYS A 477 24.81 20.32 -0.59
C LYS A 477 25.82 20.26 0.56
N LEU A 478 25.39 20.52 1.81
CA LEU A 478 26.24 20.30 2.99
C LEU A 478 26.58 18.80 3.20
N PHE A 479 25.73 17.88 2.72
CA PHE A 479 26.10 16.45 2.60
C PHE A 479 27.07 16.21 1.45
N GLU A 480 26.74 16.73 0.26
CA GLU A 480 27.46 16.46 -0.99
C GLU A 480 28.88 17.03 -1.02
N THR A 481 29.13 18.16 -0.37
CA THR A 481 30.44 18.85 -0.33
C THR A 481 31.43 18.26 0.68
N SER A 482 31.01 17.27 1.45
CA SER A 482 31.96 16.44 2.20
C SER A 482 32.59 15.43 1.23
N ASP A 483 33.89 15.53 0.92
CA ASP A 483 34.62 14.68 -0.06
C ASP A 483 34.67 13.17 0.29
N LEU A 484 33.85 12.72 1.23
CA LEU A 484 33.46 11.33 1.47
C LEU A 484 32.34 10.84 0.51
N PHE A 485 31.96 11.67 -0.48
CA PHE A 485 30.72 11.56 -1.27
C PHE A 485 30.77 10.66 -2.52
N PHE A 486 31.89 10.03 -2.88
CA PHE A 486 31.90 9.20 -4.12
C PHE A 486 31.06 7.90 -4.09
N ASN A 487 30.30 7.58 -3.03
CA ASN A 487 29.52 6.34 -2.97
C ASN A 487 28.03 6.46 -2.56
N GLN A 488 27.46 7.65 -2.32
CA GLN A 488 26.04 7.73 -1.90
C GLN A 488 25.01 7.81 -3.04
N ASN A 489 25.38 8.30 -4.24
CA ASN A 489 24.43 8.40 -5.35
C ASN A 489 24.06 7.06 -6.00
N ARG A 490 24.59 5.93 -5.51
CA ARG A 490 24.14 4.58 -5.89
C ARG A 490 22.95 4.06 -5.08
N ASP A 491 22.69 4.60 -3.89
CA ASP A 491 21.69 4.01 -2.98
C ASP A 491 20.25 4.47 -3.29
N PHE A 492 20.06 5.54 -4.07
CA PHE A 492 18.72 6.12 -4.28
C PHE A 492 18.39 6.46 -5.74
N SER A 493 19.29 6.24 -6.71
CA SER A 493 19.03 6.48 -8.14
C SER A 493 19.33 5.23 -9.00
N THR A 494 18.37 4.85 -9.84
CA THR A 494 18.30 3.60 -10.62
C THR A 494 19.13 3.59 -11.90
N SER A 495 20.23 4.34 -12.00
CA SER A 495 21.07 4.35 -13.22
C SER A 495 22.51 3.92 -12.95
N GLN A 496 22.87 2.79 -13.58
CA GLN A 496 24.21 2.20 -13.64
C GLN A 496 25.29 3.23 -14.00
N GLN A 497 26.36 3.29 -13.19
CA GLN A 497 27.74 3.40 -13.70
C GLN A 497 28.76 3.04 -12.61
N GLU A 498 29.62 2.08 -12.97
CA GLU A 498 30.71 1.50 -12.19
C GLU A 498 31.89 2.48 -12.01
N SER A 499 32.62 2.34 -10.90
CA SER A 499 34.06 2.62 -10.77
C SER A 499 34.52 2.27 -9.35
N GLU A 500 35.77 1.79 -9.29
CA GLU A 500 36.50 1.25 -8.14
C GLU A 500 36.79 2.32 -7.08
N ILE A 501 36.86 1.90 -5.81
CA ILE A 501 37.21 2.72 -4.65
C ILE A 501 38.73 2.96 -4.65
N PRO A 502 39.23 4.21 -4.74
CA PRO A 502 40.65 4.51 -4.54
C PRO A 502 41.06 4.34 -3.07
N GLN A 503 42.24 3.78 -2.84
CA GLN A 503 42.77 3.32 -1.55
C GLN A 503 43.19 4.42 -0.55
N ASP A 504 42.85 5.70 -0.76
CA ASP A 504 43.40 6.80 0.04
C ASP A 504 42.30 7.58 0.80
N ILE A 505 41.80 7.03 1.92
CA ILE A 505 40.82 7.70 2.83
C ILE A 505 41.54 8.36 4.05
N ALA A 506 42.84 8.61 3.96
CA ALA A 506 43.56 9.23 5.06
C ALA A 506 44.47 10.34 4.52
N THR A 507 43.90 11.55 4.36
CA THR A 507 44.50 12.87 4.71
C THR A 507 43.96 13.99 3.82
N HIS A 508 42.80 14.57 4.11
CA HIS A 508 42.51 15.93 3.61
C HIS A 508 41.70 16.73 4.66
N LEU A 509 42.40 17.68 5.31
CA LEU A 509 41.89 18.69 6.23
C LEU A 509 41.54 20.00 5.49
N SER A 510 41.40 19.96 4.16
CA SER A 510 41.14 21.13 3.30
C SER A 510 39.65 21.47 3.12
N ASP A 511 38.74 20.53 3.41
CA ASP A 511 37.33 20.63 2.96
C ASP A 511 36.36 21.13 4.05
N THR A 512 36.86 21.28 5.28
CA THR A 512 36.11 21.84 6.40
C THR A 512 35.82 23.32 6.18
N GLU A 513 36.77 24.08 5.60
CA GLU A 513 36.61 25.51 5.31
C GLU A 513 35.55 25.81 4.24
N GLN A 514 35.39 24.95 3.22
CA GLN A 514 34.37 25.14 2.16
C GLN A 514 32.96 24.85 2.67
N THR A 515 32.82 23.83 3.52
CA THR A 515 31.54 23.42 4.11
C THR A 515 31.07 24.43 5.17
N GLU A 516 32.00 24.89 5.99
CA GLU A 516 31.83 25.97 6.97
C GLU A 516 31.39 27.27 6.28
N SER A 517 31.94 27.56 5.10
CA SER A 517 31.52 28.71 4.28
C SER A 517 30.05 28.62 3.82
N ILE A 518 29.56 27.42 3.46
CA ILE A 518 28.17 27.24 2.97
C ILE A 518 27.16 27.49 4.08
N LEU A 519 27.28 26.82 5.23
CA LEU A 519 26.30 26.98 6.30
C LEU A 519 26.33 28.39 6.90
N LYS A 520 27.52 28.96 7.09
CA LYS A 520 27.70 30.34 7.54
C LYS A 520 27.07 31.35 6.58
N LYS A 521 27.26 31.17 5.28
CA LYS A 521 26.62 32.00 4.26
C LYS A 521 25.11 31.82 4.25
N SER A 522 24.63 30.60 4.40
CA SER A 522 23.19 30.29 4.38
C SER A 522 22.45 30.83 5.60
N LEU A 523 23.05 30.83 6.79
CA LEU A 523 22.45 31.38 8.01
C LEU A 523 22.67 32.89 8.20
N LEU A 524 23.50 33.52 7.37
CA LEU A 524 23.78 34.95 7.42
C LEU A 524 22.51 35.83 7.43
N PRO A 525 21.43 35.54 6.65
CA PRO A 525 20.19 36.31 6.72
C PRO A 525 19.52 36.28 8.10
N GLU A 526 19.54 35.13 8.80
CA GLU A 526 18.99 35.03 10.16
C GLU A 526 19.76 35.94 11.13
N ILE A 527 21.09 35.97 11.01
CA ILE A 527 21.96 36.83 11.84
C ILE A 527 21.69 38.31 11.53
N LYS A 528 21.62 38.69 10.25
CA LYS A 528 21.29 40.06 9.82
C LYS A 528 19.95 40.51 10.40
N ARG A 529 18.94 39.64 10.38
CA ARG A 529 17.60 39.93 10.92
C ARG A 529 17.65 40.16 12.43
N LYS A 530 18.30 39.28 13.20
CA LYS A 530 18.44 39.47 14.65
C LYS A 530 19.18 40.77 15.00
N ILE A 531 20.16 41.18 14.19
CA ILE A 531 20.83 42.48 14.35
C ILE A 531 19.84 43.63 14.10
N VAL A 532 19.02 43.58 13.04
CA VAL A 532 17.99 44.58 12.77
C VAL A 532 16.94 44.63 13.88
N ASP A 533 16.43 43.47 14.31
CA ASP A 533 15.46 43.37 15.42
C ASP A 533 16.03 43.99 16.70
N TYR A 534 17.32 43.74 17.00
CA TYR A 534 18.01 44.37 18.12
C TYR A 534 18.14 45.89 17.96
N ILE A 535 18.45 46.38 16.76
CA ILE A 535 18.50 47.83 16.46
C ILE A 535 17.11 48.48 16.63
N ASP A 536 16.04 47.77 16.26
CA ASP A 536 14.66 48.23 16.42
C ASP A 536 14.23 48.27 17.89
N VAL A 537 14.64 47.27 18.70
CA VAL A 537 14.43 47.29 20.16
C VAL A 537 15.12 48.49 20.83
N LEU A 538 16.26 48.94 20.28
CA LEU A 538 16.97 50.12 20.76
C LEU A 538 16.32 51.46 20.35
N ASP A 539 15.23 51.45 19.55
CA ASP A 539 14.50 52.63 19.02
C ASP A 539 15.42 53.69 18.36
N VAL A 540 16.49 53.23 17.70
CA VAL A 540 17.43 54.09 16.94
C VAL A 540 17.31 53.92 15.43
N SER A 541 16.46 53.00 14.97
CA SER A 541 16.28 52.68 13.53
C SER A 541 15.75 53.84 12.69
N ARG A 542 15.19 54.89 13.31
CA ARG A 542 14.71 56.11 12.62
C ARG A 542 15.81 57.14 12.32
N GLN A 543 17.02 56.97 12.87
CA GLN A 543 18.11 57.90 12.62
C GLN A 543 18.74 57.65 11.24
N SER A 544 18.98 58.72 10.48
CA SER A 544 19.48 58.63 9.09
C SER A 544 20.80 57.84 8.96
N ILE A 545 21.69 57.99 9.94
CA ILE A 545 22.96 57.25 10.00
C ILE A 545 22.71 55.76 10.21
N VAL A 546 21.77 55.40 11.09
CA VAL A 546 21.42 54.00 11.38
C VAL A 546 20.67 53.36 10.21
N GLN A 547 19.80 54.10 9.51
CA GLN A 547 19.16 53.63 8.27
C GLN A 547 20.18 53.35 7.15
N GLY A 548 21.19 54.20 7.03
CA GLY A 548 22.32 53.95 6.13
C GLY A 548 23.06 52.66 6.47
N LEU A 549 23.31 52.41 7.76
CA LEU A 549 23.94 51.17 8.24
C LEU A 549 23.07 49.93 8.01
N ILE A 550 21.76 49.99 8.28
CA ILE A 550 20.83 48.88 7.99
C ILE A 550 20.85 48.55 6.49
N SER A 551 20.85 49.57 5.63
CA SER A 551 20.98 49.38 4.19
C SER A 551 22.30 48.73 3.79
N GLN A 552 23.42 49.12 4.43
CA GLN A 552 24.73 48.48 4.23
C GLN A 552 24.76 47.03 4.71
N LEU A 553 24.18 46.72 5.87
CA LEU A 553 24.05 45.35 6.39
C LEU A 553 23.30 44.44 5.40
N GLN A 554 22.25 44.97 4.79
CA GLN A 554 21.44 44.24 3.82
C GLN A 554 22.17 44.05 2.49
N THR A 555 22.91 45.05 2.00
CA THR A 555 23.43 45.08 0.62
C THR A 555 24.94 44.81 0.47
N GLN A 556 25.75 45.04 1.50
CA GLN A 556 27.23 45.00 1.42
C GLN A 556 27.86 43.87 2.25
N VAL A 557 27.13 43.29 3.21
CA VAL A 557 27.62 42.18 4.03
C VAL A 557 27.29 40.86 3.33
N GLU A 558 28.29 40.15 2.82
CA GLU A 558 28.10 38.89 2.07
C GLU A 558 28.66 37.66 2.80
N ASP A 559 29.45 37.87 3.85
CA ASP A 559 30.10 36.83 4.66
C ASP A 559 30.28 37.28 6.12
N LEU A 560 30.82 36.39 6.97
CA LEU A 560 31.06 36.69 8.39
C LEU A 560 32.18 37.71 8.63
N GLU A 561 33.16 37.80 7.74
CA GLU A 561 34.29 38.73 7.91
C GLU A 561 33.83 40.17 7.66
N THR A 562 33.10 40.39 6.57
CA THR A 562 32.40 41.64 6.27
C THR A 562 31.34 41.98 7.32
N LEU A 563 30.65 40.98 7.88
CA LEU A 563 29.74 41.18 9.02
C LEU A 563 30.49 41.69 10.24
N LYS A 564 31.61 41.09 10.63
CA LYS A 564 32.44 41.54 11.75
C LYS A 564 32.91 42.98 11.57
N GLN A 565 33.38 43.33 10.38
CA GLN A 565 33.80 44.70 10.04
C GLN A 565 32.63 45.69 10.13
N PHE A 566 31.47 45.33 9.58
CA PHE A 566 30.25 46.13 9.69
C PHE A 566 29.82 46.32 11.15
N MET A 567 29.93 45.27 11.96
CA MET A 567 29.53 45.29 13.36
C MET A 567 30.44 46.17 14.21
N GLU A 568 31.75 46.17 13.96
CA GLU A 568 32.65 47.16 14.58
C GLU A 568 32.25 48.59 14.23
N GLN A 569 31.89 48.84 12.97
CA GLN A 569 31.41 50.15 12.53
C GLN A 569 30.08 50.51 13.20
N LEU A 570 29.13 49.57 13.27
CA LEU A 570 27.84 49.75 13.94
C LEU A 570 28.05 50.06 15.42
N LEU A 571 28.83 49.25 16.15
CA LEU A 571 29.13 49.46 17.57
C LEU A 571 29.79 50.81 17.82
N ARG A 572 30.73 51.25 16.97
CA ARG A 572 31.32 52.60 17.05
C ARG A 572 30.28 53.70 16.89
N GLN A 573 29.39 53.60 15.90
CA GLN A 573 28.35 54.60 15.65
C GLN A 573 27.30 54.61 16.78
N LEU A 574 26.88 53.44 17.24
CA LEU A 574 25.98 53.28 18.38
C LEU A 574 26.61 53.83 19.67
N THR A 575 27.93 53.68 19.87
CA THR A 575 28.67 54.27 21.00
C THR A 575 28.74 55.80 20.90
N VAL A 576 28.91 56.36 19.71
CA VAL A 576 28.85 57.81 19.49
C VAL A 576 27.45 58.34 19.80
N LEU A 577 26.40 57.66 19.35
CA LEU A 577 25.00 58.02 19.66
C LEU A 577 24.70 57.90 21.17
N LYS A 578 25.23 56.88 21.83
CA LYS A 578 25.22 56.73 23.30
C LYS A 578 25.90 57.92 23.98
N SER A 579 27.04 58.38 23.47
CA SER A 579 27.76 59.54 24.00
C SER A 579 27.04 60.88 23.79
N MET A 580 26.25 61.00 22.72
CA MET A 580 25.44 62.18 22.42
C MET A 580 24.13 62.24 23.23
N ARG A 581 23.59 61.08 23.66
CA ARG A 581 22.40 60.96 24.51
C ARG A 581 22.67 61.01 26.02
N VAL A 582 23.91 61.27 26.45
CA VAL A 582 24.21 61.48 27.88
C VAL A 582 23.55 62.78 28.34
N VAL A 583 22.39 62.65 28.96
CA VAL A 583 21.80 63.75 29.73
C VAL A 583 22.78 64.07 30.86
N PRO A 584 23.30 65.30 30.99
CA PRO A 584 24.16 65.65 32.11
C PRO A 584 23.29 65.63 33.37
N TRP A 585 23.35 64.52 34.11
CA TRP A 585 22.43 64.24 35.21
C TRP A 585 22.67 65.13 36.43
N GLN A 586 23.92 65.53 36.66
CA GLN A 586 24.29 66.47 37.73
C GLN A 586 23.54 67.82 37.66
N PRO A 587 23.55 68.57 36.54
CA PRO A 587 22.77 69.81 36.41
C PRO A 587 21.26 69.66 36.61
N ILE A 588 20.68 68.52 36.20
CA ILE A 588 19.24 68.27 36.31
C ILE A 588 18.88 67.90 37.75
N GLU A 589 19.67 67.04 38.39
CA GLU A 589 19.53 66.70 39.80
C GLU A 589 19.70 67.94 40.70
N GLU A 590 20.67 68.82 40.39
CA GLU A 590 20.85 70.09 41.09
C GLU A 590 19.67 71.05 40.87
N SER A 591 19.16 71.15 39.64
CA SER A 591 17.99 71.96 39.30
C SER A 591 16.73 71.45 40.00
N PHE A 592 16.57 70.12 40.09
CA PHE A 592 15.46 69.47 40.78
C PHE A 592 15.52 69.69 42.29
N LYS A 593 16.70 69.50 42.91
CA LYS A 593 16.92 69.82 44.34
C LYS A 593 16.67 71.29 44.65
N GLN A 594 17.03 72.21 43.74
CA GLN A 594 16.72 73.63 43.88
C GLN A 594 15.22 73.93 43.77
N LEU A 595 14.51 73.30 42.83
CA LEU A 595 13.05 73.41 42.66
C LEU A 595 12.30 72.87 43.88
N GLN A 596 12.67 71.69 44.38
CA GLN A 596 12.12 71.09 45.59
C GLN A 596 12.32 72.02 46.80
N LYS A 597 13.53 72.56 46.96
CA LYS A 597 13.85 73.51 48.04
C LYS A 597 13.05 74.83 47.93
N LYS A 598 12.87 75.36 46.72
CA LYS A 598 12.05 76.58 46.49
C LYS A 598 10.57 76.33 46.81
N LEU A 599 10.00 75.22 46.35
CA LEU A 599 8.62 74.81 46.65
C LEU A 599 8.39 74.56 48.16
N THR A 600 9.44 74.18 48.88
CA THR A 600 9.39 74.02 50.35
C THR A 600 9.43 75.37 51.08
N LEU A 601 10.09 76.39 50.52
CA LEU A 601 10.31 77.71 51.13
C LEU A 601 9.27 78.78 50.74
N SER A 602 8.51 78.61 49.64
CA SER A 602 7.72 79.71 49.07
C SER A 602 6.27 79.83 49.57
N LEU A 603 5.79 78.97 50.48
CA LEU A 603 4.38 78.92 50.89
C LEU A 603 4.22 78.57 52.38
N GLU A 604 4.34 79.57 53.27
CA GLU A 604 4.29 79.39 54.74
C GLU A 604 2.89 79.59 55.37
N SER A 605 1.78 79.52 54.61
CA SER A 605 0.43 79.56 55.19
C SER A 605 -0.17 78.16 55.36
N SER A 606 -0.73 77.88 56.55
CA SER A 606 -1.35 76.60 56.93
C SER A 606 -2.50 76.12 56.04
N SER A 607 -3.02 76.97 55.15
CA SER A 607 -4.07 76.67 54.18
C SER A 607 -3.61 76.02 52.87
N LEU A 608 -2.29 75.86 52.63
CA LEU A 608 -1.74 75.35 51.35
C LEU A 608 -0.92 74.04 51.47
N GLN A 609 -0.90 73.40 52.63
CA GLN A 609 -0.11 72.17 52.88
C GLN A 609 -0.53 70.96 52.01
N GLN A 610 -1.81 70.80 51.71
CA GLN A 610 -2.28 69.72 50.82
C GLN A 610 -1.85 69.94 49.36
N THR A 611 -1.85 71.20 48.90
CA THR A 611 -1.39 71.56 47.56
C THR A 611 0.13 71.39 47.43
N GLN A 612 0.88 71.70 48.50
CA GLN A 612 2.33 71.51 48.57
C GLN A 612 2.73 70.03 48.49
N SER A 613 2.06 69.18 49.26
CA SER A 613 2.31 67.72 49.25
C SER A 613 1.90 67.06 47.94
N PHE A 614 0.82 67.51 47.30
CA PHE A 614 0.43 67.06 45.97
C PHE A 614 1.46 67.44 44.89
N LEU A 615 1.92 68.71 44.89
CA LEU A 615 2.92 69.18 43.92
C LEU A 615 4.29 68.51 44.10
N LEU A 616 4.74 68.30 45.35
CA LEU A 616 5.99 67.59 45.63
C LEU A 616 5.93 66.14 45.15
N ARG A 617 4.80 65.44 45.38
CA ARG A 617 4.60 64.07 44.92
C ARG A 617 4.59 63.96 43.40
N GLN A 618 3.93 64.88 42.72
CA GLN A 618 3.93 64.94 41.24
C GLN A 618 5.32 65.27 40.67
N LEU A 619 6.10 66.11 41.36
CA LEU A 619 7.49 66.39 41.00
C LEU A 619 8.36 65.13 41.13
N GLU A 620 8.23 64.41 42.24
CA GLU A 620 8.96 63.14 42.51
C GLU A 620 8.58 62.04 41.54
N GLU A 621 7.29 61.88 41.22
CA GLU A 621 6.82 60.95 40.18
C GLU A 621 7.39 61.30 38.81
N CYS A 622 7.46 62.59 38.46
CA CYS A 622 8.05 63.04 37.20
C CYS A 622 9.57 62.82 37.14
N TYR A 623 10.29 63.01 38.25
CA TYR A 623 11.73 62.74 38.33
C TYR A 623 12.03 61.25 38.23
N GLN A 624 11.28 60.40 38.93
CA GLN A 624 11.43 58.94 38.83
C GLN A 624 11.10 58.44 37.43
N GLN A 625 10.09 59.00 36.76
CA GLN A 625 9.79 58.66 35.38
C GLN A 625 10.92 59.09 34.44
N LEU A 626 11.47 60.31 34.59
CA LEU A 626 12.63 60.78 33.82
C LEU A 626 13.90 59.96 34.09
N GLU A 627 14.09 59.47 35.31
CA GLU A 627 15.19 58.59 35.70
C GLU A 627 15.02 57.19 35.09
N LEU A 628 13.80 56.64 35.08
CA LEU A 628 13.45 55.38 34.41
C LEU A 628 13.59 55.50 32.89
N ASP A 629 13.06 56.56 32.27
CA ASP A 629 13.18 56.84 30.84
C ASP A 629 14.67 57.03 30.45
N ALA A 630 15.48 57.69 31.31
CA ALA A 630 16.92 57.83 31.09
C ALA A 630 17.69 56.51 31.24
N GLN A 631 17.25 55.61 32.12
CA GLN A 631 17.77 54.25 32.24
C GLN A 631 17.35 53.37 31.05
N GLU A 632 16.15 53.57 30.51
CA GLU A 632 15.63 52.94 29.30
C GLU A 632 16.39 53.42 28.03
N ILE A 633 16.92 54.65 28.06
CA ILE A 633 17.74 55.24 26.98
C ILE A 633 19.23 54.82 27.05
N SER A 634 19.66 54.08 28.08
CA SER A 634 21.03 53.56 28.19
C SER A 634 21.25 52.34 27.27
N MET A 635 21.83 52.58 26.09
CA MET A 635 22.21 51.52 25.15
C MET A 635 23.32 50.62 25.73
N ASP A 636 22.97 49.46 26.29
CA ASP A 636 23.93 48.39 26.61
C ASP A 636 24.22 47.61 25.32
N LEU A 637 25.46 47.68 24.83
CA LEU A 637 25.89 47.06 23.57
C LEU A 637 26.51 45.67 23.77
N MET A 638 26.77 45.27 25.02
CA MET A 638 27.28 43.94 25.39
C MET A 638 26.40 42.79 24.88
N PRO A 639 25.05 42.89 24.87
CA PRO A 639 24.18 41.86 24.30
C PRO A 639 24.42 41.60 22.81
N LEU A 640 24.78 42.63 22.02
CA LEU A 640 24.99 42.51 20.58
C LEU A 640 26.32 41.81 20.26
N GLU A 641 27.40 42.17 20.97
CA GLU A 641 28.71 41.50 20.87
C GLU A 641 28.60 40.03 21.30
N ARG A 642 27.90 39.78 22.41
CA ARG A 642 27.63 38.44 22.93
C ARG A 642 26.80 37.61 21.95
N MET A 643 25.75 38.19 21.37
CA MET A 643 24.89 37.51 20.38
C MET A 643 25.71 36.97 19.21
N ILE A 644 26.66 37.74 18.66
CA ILE A 644 27.49 37.28 17.53
C ILE A 644 28.43 36.13 17.92
N ALA A 645 29.08 36.25 19.08
CA ALA A 645 29.96 35.19 19.57
C ALA A 645 29.17 33.89 19.85
N GLU A 646 27.97 34.00 20.43
CA GLU A 646 27.05 32.88 20.64
C GLU A 646 26.64 32.25 19.31
N TRP A 647 26.39 33.04 18.28
CA TRP A 647 26.03 32.58 16.94
C TRP A 647 27.14 31.82 16.22
N GLU A 648 28.37 32.35 16.22
CA GLU A 648 29.51 31.64 15.62
C GLU A 648 29.70 30.29 16.32
N GLN A 649 29.61 30.29 17.65
CA GLN A 649 29.69 29.07 18.44
C GLN A 649 28.54 28.10 18.14
N GLU A 650 27.31 28.58 18.00
CA GLU A 650 26.13 27.77 17.68
C GLU A 650 26.28 27.08 16.31
N ILE A 651 26.72 27.81 15.28
CA ILE A 651 26.96 27.25 13.95
C ILE A 651 28.05 26.18 14.00
N HIS A 652 29.19 26.47 14.63
CA HIS A 652 30.27 25.49 14.79
C HIS A 652 29.82 24.24 15.57
N GLN A 653 28.98 24.40 16.60
CA GLN A 653 28.43 23.27 17.35
C GLN A 653 27.49 22.43 16.48
N LEU A 654 26.60 23.07 15.71
CA LEU A 654 25.68 22.37 14.80
C LEU A 654 26.45 21.53 13.76
N GLU A 655 27.48 22.09 13.14
CA GLU A 655 28.35 21.37 12.20
C GLU A 655 29.07 20.20 12.86
N SER A 656 29.72 20.46 14.00
CA SER A 656 30.49 19.44 14.70
C SER A 656 29.62 18.27 15.14
N ILE A 657 28.42 18.54 15.67
CA ILE A 657 27.47 17.50 16.08
C ILE A 657 27.02 16.71 14.85
N TYR A 658 26.63 17.42 13.79
CA TYR A 658 26.13 16.80 12.56
C TYR A 658 27.18 15.88 11.91
N PHE A 659 28.42 16.35 11.70
CA PHE A 659 29.48 15.54 11.09
C PHE A 659 29.92 14.38 11.96
N GLN A 660 29.87 14.54 13.28
CA GLN A 660 30.13 13.43 14.19
C GLN A 660 29.07 12.32 14.02
N GLN A 661 27.78 12.69 14.05
CA GLN A 661 26.67 11.73 13.85
C GLN A 661 26.74 11.04 12.48
N TYR A 662 27.09 11.79 11.43
CA TYR A 662 27.28 11.23 10.09
C TYR A 662 28.40 10.19 10.05
N ARG A 663 29.56 10.51 10.66
CA ARG A 663 30.71 9.59 10.71
C ARG A 663 30.36 8.32 11.48
N ASP A 664 29.71 8.47 12.64
CA ASP A 664 29.31 7.34 13.48
C ASP A 664 28.35 6.41 12.72
N TRP A 665 27.32 6.98 12.09
CA TRP A 665 26.39 6.23 11.26
C TRP A 665 27.09 5.54 10.07
N LYS A 666 28.00 6.23 9.36
CA LYS A 666 28.71 5.68 8.20
C LYS A 666 29.58 4.49 8.59
N ILE A 667 30.27 4.59 9.73
CA ILE A 667 31.10 3.49 10.26
C ILE A 667 30.20 2.29 10.58
N LEU A 668 29.07 2.50 11.28
CA LEU A 668 28.13 1.40 11.55
C LEU A 668 27.57 0.77 10.28
N LYS A 669 27.14 1.60 9.30
CA LYS A 669 26.65 1.12 8.00
C LYS A 669 27.66 0.21 7.31
N GLU A 670 28.91 0.67 7.18
CA GLU A 670 29.94 -0.11 6.48
C GLU A 670 30.34 -1.38 7.24
N GLN A 671 30.43 -1.33 8.57
CA GLN A 671 30.68 -2.52 9.38
C GLN A 671 29.57 -3.56 9.23
N GLU A 672 28.31 -3.12 9.31
CA GLU A 672 27.14 -3.97 9.17
C GLU A 672 27.05 -4.58 7.77
N LYS A 673 27.21 -3.76 6.72
CA LYS A 673 27.19 -4.23 5.33
C LYS A 673 28.23 -5.33 5.09
N VAL A 674 29.45 -5.15 5.60
CA VAL A 674 30.52 -6.14 5.49
C VAL A 674 30.19 -7.40 6.30
N ALA A 675 29.72 -7.26 7.54
CA ALA A 675 29.36 -8.38 8.40
C ALA A 675 28.24 -9.23 7.79
N LEU A 676 27.17 -8.58 7.32
CA LEU A 676 26.03 -9.21 6.67
C LEU A 676 26.44 -9.94 5.38
N TYR A 677 27.26 -9.33 4.53
CA TYR A 677 27.70 -9.95 3.26
C TYR A 677 28.69 -11.11 3.48
N GLN A 678 29.48 -11.06 4.56
CA GLN A 678 30.42 -12.12 4.95
C GLN A 678 29.78 -13.25 5.75
N ASP A 679 28.47 -13.21 6.00
CA ASP A 679 27.79 -14.27 6.73
C ASP A 679 27.93 -15.63 6.01
N PRO A 680 28.29 -16.71 6.71
CA PRO A 680 28.42 -18.04 6.12
C PRO A 680 27.14 -18.57 5.45
N LEU A 681 25.95 -18.09 5.86
CA LEU A 681 24.68 -18.48 5.24
C LEU A 681 24.58 -18.12 3.76
N LEU A 682 25.44 -17.21 3.29
CA LEU A 682 25.46 -16.73 1.91
C LEU A 682 26.57 -17.35 1.06
N ASP A 683 27.42 -18.23 1.60
CA ASP A 683 28.62 -18.74 0.90
C ASP A 683 28.33 -19.29 -0.52
N GLU A 684 27.18 -19.95 -0.72
CA GLU A 684 26.79 -20.56 -2.00
C GLU A 684 26.19 -19.56 -3.01
N VAL A 685 25.68 -18.42 -2.53
CA VAL A 685 24.88 -17.48 -3.32
C VAL A 685 25.47 -16.06 -3.38
N ARG A 686 26.50 -15.78 -2.58
CA ARG A 686 27.10 -14.45 -2.38
C ARG A 686 27.49 -13.75 -3.68
N GLU A 687 28.00 -14.50 -4.66
CA GLU A 687 28.47 -13.94 -5.94
C GLU A 687 27.32 -13.52 -6.89
N GLN A 688 26.07 -13.85 -6.57
CA GLN A 688 24.91 -13.55 -7.42
C GLN A 688 24.39 -12.11 -7.24
N PHE A 689 24.84 -11.38 -6.21
CA PHE A 689 24.40 -10.03 -5.88
C PHE A 689 25.49 -9.22 -5.18
N LEU A 690 25.35 -7.89 -5.16
CA LEU A 690 26.29 -6.98 -4.51
C LEU A 690 25.99 -6.84 -3.01
N SER A 691 27.02 -6.53 -2.21
CA SER A 691 26.86 -6.31 -0.76
C SER A 691 25.94 -5.14 -0.44
N GLU A 692 25.94 -4.09 -1.27
CA GLU A 692 25.07 -2.93 -1.11
C GLU A 692 23.59 -3.30 -1.33
N ASP A 693 23.30 -4.06 -2.40
CA ASP A 693 21.94 -4.51 -2.70
C ASP A 693 21.37 -5.39 -1.58
N LEU A 694 22.21 -6.25 -0.99
CA LEU A 694 21.85 -7.08 0.16
C LEU A 694 21.52 -6.25 1.38
N TYR A 695 22.37 -5.28 1.73
CA TYR A 695 22.14 -4.40 2.88
C TYR A 695 20.85 -3.60 2.72
N GLU A 696 20.61 -3.02 1.54
CA GLU A 696 19.39 -2.26 1.25
C GLU A 696 18.13 -3.14 1.29
N PHE A 697 18.20 -4.34 0.72
CA PHE A 697 17.14 -5.34 0.79
C PHE A 697 16.80 -5.67 2.24
N MET A 698 17.80 -6.03 3.04
CA MET A 698 17.62 -6.43 4.44
C MET A 698 17.10 -5.29 5.30
N ARG A 699 17.61 -4.06 5.12
CA ARG A 699 17.14 -2.86 5.83
C ARG A 699 15.69 -2.54 5.49
N THR A 700 15.33 -2.59 4.21
CA THR A 700 13.95 -2.34 3.75
C THR A 700 13.00 -3.41 4.30
N LEU A 701 13.44 -4.67 4.30
CA LEU A 701 12.65 -5.80 4.78
C LEU A 701 12.46 -5.74 6.28
N MET A 702 13.52 -5.45 7.03
CA MET A 702 13.44 -5.21 8.47
C MET A 702 12.44 -4.09 8.77
N ARG A 703 12.45 -2.99 8.01
CA ARG A 703 11.51 -1.89 8.26
C ARG A 703 10.05 -2.35 8.15
N ARG A 704 9.69 -3.13 7.12
CA ARG A 704 8.32 -3.61 6.88
C ARG A 704 7.90 -4.71 7.85
N LEU A 705 8.77 -5.70 8.08
CA LEU A 705 8.47 -6.82 8.98
C LEU A 705 8.36 -6.39 10.45
N TYR A 706 9.09 -5.34 10.83
CA TYR A 706 9.17 -4.89 12.21
C TYR A 706 8.41 -3.57 12.47
N ASP A 707 7.68 -3.07 11.48
CA ASP A 707 6.90 -1.82 11.53
C ASP A 707 7.74 -0.63 12.04
N LEU A 708 9.00 -0.55 11.58
CA LEU A 708 9.93 0.50 11.99
C LEU A 708 9.61 1.83 11.27
N PRO A 709 9.96 2.98 11.88
CA PRO A 709 9.75 4.28 11.26
C PRO A 709 10.44 4.41 9.89
N GLN A 710 9.75 5.03 8.94
CA GLN A 710 10.32 5.47 7.68
C GLN A 710 10.91 6.86 7.88
N TRP A 711 12.23 6.95 7.73
CA TRP A 711 12.92 8.23 7.75
C TRP A 711 12.77 8.92 6.41
N LYS A 712 12.67 10.25 6.42
CA LYS A 712 12.69 11.08 5.23
C LYS A 712 14.05 10.98 4.53
N ASP A 713 14.01 11.12 3.22
CA ASP A 713 15.17 11.09 2.33
C ASP A 713 15.34 12.45 1.68
N LEU A 714 16.44 13.15 1.99
CA LEU A 714 16.72 14.49 1.47
C LEU A 714 16.74 14.59 -0.06
N THR A 715 17.04 13.50 -0.75
CA THR A 715 17.10 13.47 -2.21
C THR A 715 15.70 13.55 -2.83
N LYS A 716 14.67 13.13 -2.09
CA LYS A 716 13.27 13.13 -2.50
C LYS A 716 12.58 14.45 -2.11
N PRO A 717 11.65 14.96 -2.93
CA PRO A 717 10.86 16.11 -2.55
C PRO A 717 9.85 15.74 -1.45
N THR A 718 9.48 16.73 -0.64
CA THR A 718 8.47 16.60 0.40
C THR A 718 7.09 17.01 -0.13
N ILE A 719 6.13 16.08 -0.07
CA ILE A 719 4.72 16.34 -0.41
C ILE A 719 3.91 16.39 0.88
N ILE A 720 3.39 17.58 1.18
CA ILE A 720 2.51 17.81 2.33
C ILE A 720 1.07 17.68 1.86
N LEU A 721 0.37 16.67 2.36
CA LEU A 721 -1.04 16.41 2.05
C LEU A 721 -1.90 16.96 3.19
N VAL A 722 -2.82 17.87 2.90
CA VAL A 722 -3.74 18.42 3.90
C VAL A 722 -5.17 18.01 3.58
N SER A 723 -5.66 16.98 4.28
CA SER A 723 -7.01 16.45 4.11
C SER A 723 -7.99 17.04 5.11
N GLY A 724 -9.25 17.15 4.69
CA GLY A 724 -10.36 17.50 5.57
C GLY A 724 -11.63 17.80 4.80
N ALA A 725 -12.76 17.76 5.50
CA ALA A 725 -14.05 18.13 4.91
C ALA A 725 -14.11 19.62 4.55
N SER A 726 -15.10 19.99 3.72
CA SER A 726 -15.41 21.41 3.48
C SER A 726 -15.63 22.12 4.81
N GLY A 727 -15.09 23.33 4.98
CA GLY A 727 -15.25 24.12 6.21
C GLY A 727 -14.42 23.67 7.43
N SER A 728 -13.55 22.67 7.31
CA SER A 728 -12.70 22.21 8.43
C SER A 728 -11.55 23.17 8.78
N GLY A 729 -11.16 24.06 7.86
CA GLY A 729 -10.02 24.97 8.03
C GLY A 729 -8.77 24.58 7.22
N LYS A 730 -8.81 23.46 6.48
CA LYS A 730 -7.69 22.95 5.66
C LYS A 730 -7.03 23.97 4.72
N SER A 731 -7.80 24.81 4.02
CA SER A 731 -7.25 25.80 3.08
C SER A 731 -6.53 26.93 3.81
N THR A 732 -7.04 27.33 4.98
CA THR A 732 -6.41 28.33 5.84
C THR A 732 -5.08 27.81 6.38
N LEU A 733 -5.08 26.58 6.92
CA LEU A 733 -3.87 25.91 7.40
C LEU A 733 -2.82 25.78 6.28
N SER A 734 -3.24 25.28 5.12
CA SER A 734 -2.38 25.09 3.94
C SER A 734 -1.73 26.39 3.47
N THR A 735 -2.50 27.47 3.42
CA THR A 735 -2.00 28.79 3.01
C THR A 735 -0.97 29.32 4.00
N GLN A 736 -1.23 29.18 5.31
CA GLN A 736 -0.29 29.61 6.34
C GLN A 736 1.00 28.76 6.30
N LEU A 737 0.90 27.44 6.14
CA LEU A 737 2.07 26.57 6.01
C LEU A 737 2.90 26.90 4.77
N ALA A 738 2.26 27.09 3.61
CA ALA A 738 2.95 27.44 2.37
C ALA A 738 3.71 28.77 2.50
N GLN A 739 3.10 29.77 3.16
CA GLN A 739 3.74 31.06 3.45
C GLN A 739 4.89 30.93 4.44
N LEU A 740 4.71 30.17 5.52
CA LEU A 740 5.72 30.02 6.58
C LEU A 740 6.97 29.26 6.11
N PHE A 741 6.80 28.26 5.25
CA PHE A 741 7.89 27.42 4.74
C PHE A 741 8.43 27.84 3.37
N GLY A 742 7.87 28.87 2.76
CA GLY A 742 8.24 29.26 1.39
C GLY A 742 7.96 28.18 0.34
N ILE A 743 6.91 27.36 0.53
CA ILE A 743 6.51 26.33 -0.45
C ILE A 743 5.76 27.01 -1.59
N GLN A 744 6.37 27.03 -2.78
CA GLN A 744 5.84 27.76 -3.93
C GLN A 744 4.66 27.04 -4.63
N LYS A 745 4.55 25.71 -4.46
CA LYS A 745 3.57 24.88 -5.14
C LYS A 745 2.46 24.48 -4.17
N LEU A 746 1.34 25.21 -4.23
CA LEU A 746 0.11 24.90 -3.50
C LEU A 746 -0.97 24.47 -4.49
N PHE A 747 -1.50 23.26 -4.33
CA PHE A 747 -2.53 22.70 -5.20
C PHE A 747 -3.77 22.30 -4.40
N SER A 748 -4.95 22.51 -4.98
CA SER A 748 -6.21 21.94 -4.47
C SER A 748 -6.54 20.66 -5.22
N THR A 749 -7.09 19.64 -4.55
CA THR A 749 -7.60 18.45 -5.24
C THR A 749 -8.72 18.77 -6.22
N ASP A 750 -9.50 19.82 -5.97
CA ASP A 750 -10.55 20.25 -6.91
C ASP A 750 -9.95 20.78 -8.22
N GLU A 751 -8.89 21.58 -8.11
CA GLU A 751 -8.29 22.31 -9.24
C GLU A 751 -7.27 21.48 -10.02
N ALA A 752 -6.48 20.66 -9.33
CA ALA A 752 -5.38 19.92 -9.95
C ALA A 752 -5.63 18.41 -10.02
N GLY A 753 -6.50 17.85 -9.18
CA GLY A 753 -6.91 16.45 -9.26
C GLY A 753 -8.17 16.28 -10.11
N ARG A 754 -9.31 16.68 -9.54
CA ARG A 754 -10.64 16.49 -10.11
C ARG A 754 -10.80 17.19 -11.45
N ALA A 755 -10.37 18.44 -11.58
CA ALA A 755 -10.47 19.15 -12.85
C ALA A 755 -9.61 18.53 -13.95
N ASN A 756 -8.42 18.00 -13.62
CA ASN A 756 -7.57 17.30 -14.60
C ASN A 756 -8.19 15.98 -15.04
N THR A 757 -8.66 15.16 -14.09
CA THR A 757 -9.40 13.92 -14.39
C THR A 757 -10.62 14.25 -15.25
N LYS A 758 -11.45 15.22 -14.84
CA LYS A 758 -12.63 15.65 -15.58
C LYS A 758 -12.26 16.12 -16.99
N ALA A 759 -11.26 16.98 -17.16
CA ALA A 759 -10.86 17.51 -18.46
C ALA A 759 -10.39 16.40 -19.41
N ILE A 760 -9.69 15.39 -18.89
CA ILE A 760 -9.28 14.23 -19.69
C ILE A 760 -10.51 13.42 -20.12
N LEU A 761 -11.47 13.17 -19.22
CA LEU A 761 -12.69 12.43 -19.56
C LEU A 761 -13.60 13.22 -20.52
N ASP A 762 -13.79 14.52 -20.30
CA ASP A 762 -14.50 15.44 -21.22
C ASP A 762 -13.86 15.42 -22.60
N PHE A 763 -12.53 15.41 -22.66
CA PHE A 763 -11.78 15.34 -23.91
C PHE A 763 -11.96 13.99 -24.62
N LEU A 764 -11.88 12.88 -23.87
CA LEU A 764 -11.98 11.53 -24.41
C LEU A 764 -13.40 11.16 -24.86
N PHE A 765 -14.43 11.65 -24.14
CA PHE A 765 -15.81 11.18 -24.29
C PHE A 765 -16.80 12.25 -24.78
N GLY A 766 -16.46 13.53 -24.66
CA GLY A 766 -17.43 14.63 -24.72
C GLY A 766 -18.03 14.92 -23.34
N GLU A 767 -18.34 16.20 -23.06
CA GLU A 767 -18.78 16.63 -21.73
C GLU A 767 -20.09 15.96 -21.28
N GLU A 768 -21.06 15.80 -22.18
CA GLU A 768 -22.38 15.23 -21.85
C GLU A 768 -22.27 13.72 -21.55
N GLU A 769 -21.56 12.98 -22.40
CA GLU A 769 -21.31 11.56 -22.20
C GLU A 769 -20.42 11.28 -20.97
N ALA A 770 -19.40 12.09 -20.73
CA ALA A 770 -18.55 12.00 -19.55
C ALA A 770 -19.33 12.32 -18.26
N ALA A 771 -20.20 13.33 -18.28
CA ALA A 771 -21.07 13.66 -17.15
C ALA A 771 -22.08 12.56 -16.83
N ASN A 772 -22.60 11.88 -17.85
CA ASN A 772 -23.52 10.76 -17.68
C ASN A 772 -22.80 9.50 -17.16
N ALA A 773 -21.58 9.23 -17.63
CA ALA A 773 -20.81 8.06 -17.22
C ALA A 773 -20.17 8.23 -15.83
N PHE A 774 -19.67 9.43 -15.52
CA PHE A 774 -18.92 9.74 -14.30
C PHE A 774 -19.54 10.93 -13.53
N PRO A 775 -20.82 10.84 -13.11
CA PRO A 775 -21.55 11.98 -12.53
C PRO A 775 -20.89 12.53 -11.25
N ALA A 776 -20.14 11.69 -10.52
CA ALA A 776 -19.40 12.06 -9.33
C ALA A 776 -18.40 13.21 -9.56
N LEU A 777 -17.82 13.34 -10.76
CA LEU A 777 -16.86 14.41 -11.07
C LEU A 777 -17.52 15.76 -11.35
N TYR A 778 -18.83 15.79 -11.60
CA TYR A 778 -19.58 16.99 -12.01
C TYR A 778 -20.40 17.59 -10.86
N GLN A 779 -20.39 16.96 -9.70
CA GLN A 779 -21.09 17.39 -8.48
C GLN A 779 -20.10 17.78 -7.39
N SER A 780 -20.57 18.49 -6.36
CA SER A 780 -19.73 18.75 -5.18
C SER A 780 -19.65 17.51 -4.28
N SER A 781 -18.56 17.34 -3.54
CA SER A 781 -18.28 16.14 -2.74
C SER A 781 -19.35 15.78 -1.71
N PHE A 782 -20.11 16.77 -1.25
CA PHE A 782 -21.16 16.65 -0.24
C PHE A 782 -22.57 16.60 -0.85
N GLU A 783 -22.69 16.59 -2.17
CA GLU A 783 -23.97 16.41 -2.85
C GLU A 783 -24.17 14.93 -3.18
N GLY A 784 -25.25 14.34 -2.68
CA GLY A 784 -25.54 12.92 -2.89
C GLY A 784 -25.24 12.07 -1.66
N SER A 785 -24.56 10.94 -1.85
CA SER A 785 -24.32 9.93 -0.83
C SER A 785 -22.82 9.67 -0.61
N MET A 786 -22.49 8.93 0.46
CA MET A 786 -21.10 8.53 0.74
C MET A 786 -20.51 7.73 -0.41
N GLN A 787 -21.27 6.86 -1.08
CA GLN A 787 -20.81 6.15 -2.29
C GLN A 787 -20.36 7.12 -3.39
N LEU A 788 -21.12 8.18 -3.63
CA LEU A 788 -20.78 9.16 -4.65
C LEU A 788 -19.53 9.97 -4.28
N TYR A 789 -19.39 10.30 -2.99
CA TYR A 789 -18.16 10.91 -2.47
C TYR A 789 -16.94 10.00 -2.68
N TYR A 790 -17.03 8.71 -2.33
CA TYR A 790 -15.95 7.74 -2.55
C TYR A 790 -15.58 7.64 -4.04
N ASN A 791 -16.58 7.52 -4.91
CA ASN A 791 -16.38 7.49 -6.35
C ASN A 791 -15.63 8.76 -6.82
N GLN A 792 -16.07 9.94 -6.37
CA GLN A 792 -15.37 11.19 -6.67
C GLN A 792 -13.92 11.19 -6.14
N ALA A 793 -13.68 10.74 -4.91
CA ALA A 793 -12.37 10.72 -4.29
C ALA A 793 -11.40 9.78 -5.04
N ILE A 794 -11.85 8.57 -5.40
CA ILE A 794 -11.08 7.60 -6.19
C ILE A 794 -10.69 8.20 -7.54
N LEU A 795 -11.64 8.77 -8.27
CA LEU A 795 -11.37 9.40 -9.58
C LEU A 795 -10.47 10.64 -9.47
N THR A 796 -10.62 11.40 -8.39
CA THR A 796 -9.76 12.56 -8.09
C THR A 796 -8.33 12.13 -7.82
N MET A 797 -8.15 10.99 -7.15
CA MET A 797 -6.82 10.49 -6.76
C MET A 797 -5.96 10.14 -7.97
N ILE A 798 -6.55 9.65 -9.07
CA ILE A 798 -5.83 9.41 -10.34
C ILE A 798 -5.13 10.70 -10.82
N GLY A 799 -5.82 11.84 -10.76
CA GLY A 799 -5.26 13.13 -11.14
C GLY A 799 -4.19 13.63 -10.16
N VAL A 800 -4.40 13.39 -8.86
CA VAL A 800 -3.42 13.72 -7.80
C VAL A 800 -2.14 12.91 -7.97
N GLU A 801 -2.22 11.60 -8.21
CA GLU A 801 -1.04 10.76 -8.46
C GLU A 801 -0.28 11.21 -9.70
N GLY A 802 -0.97 11.57 -10.79
CA GLY A 802 -0.35 12.12 -11.98
C GLY A 802 0.41 13.43 -11.71
N LEU A 803 -0.17 14.32 -10.88
CA LEU A 803 0.50 15.54 -10.42
C LEU A 803 1.72 15.21 -9.57
N ILE A 804 1.59 14.29 -8.62
CA ILE A 804 2.67 13.88 -7.72
C ILE A 804 3.84 13.25 -8.49
N GLN A 805 3.57 12.38 -9.47
CA GLN A 805 4.61 11.80 -10.35
C GLN A 805 5.37 12.90 -11.13
N ARG A 806 4.68 13.95 -11.55
CA ARG A 806 5.34 15.10 -12.20
C ARG A 806 6.24 15.85 -11.22
N LEU A 807 5.77 16.09 -9.99
CA LEU A 807 6.56 16.75 -8.94
C LEU A 807 7.79 15.94 -8.57
N GLN A 808 7.66 14.61 -8.50
CA GLN A 808 8.76 13.67 -8.31
C GLN A 808 9.82 13.81 -9.40
N LYS A 809 9.44 13.80 -10.68
CA LYS A 809 10.37 13.99 -11.82
C LYS A 809 11.07 15.35 -11.79
N GLN A 810 10.41 16.37 -11.23
CA GLN A 810 10.95 17.71 -11.08
C GLN A 810 11.74 17.91 -9.77
N ASN A 811 11.79 16.89 -8.90
CA ASN A 811 12.31 16.96 -7.54
C ASN A 811 11.82 18.22 -6.78
N THR A 812 10.53 18.54 -6.91
CA THR A 812 9.92 19.76 -6.36
C THR A 812 8.94 19.42 -5.22
N SER A 813 9.14 20.04 -4.07
CA SER A 813 8.27 19.92 -2.89
C SER A 813 6.97 20.71 -3.09
N ALA A 814 5.86 20.20 -2.56
CA ALA A 814 4.55 20.83 -2.76
C ALA A 814 3.59 20.56 -1.60
N LEU A 815 2.57 21.41 -1.49
CA LEU A 815 1.43 21.20 -0.62
C LEU A 815 0.19 20.93 -1.48
N ILE A 816 -0.50 19.82 -1.21
CA ILE A 816 -1.74 19.45 -1.88
C ILE A 816 -2.84 19.37 -0.81
N GLU A 817 -3.92 20.13 -0.98
CA GLU A 817 -5.01 20.19 -0.01
C GLU A 817 -6.37 19.82 -0.63
N GLY A 818 -7.24 19.17 0.13
CA GLY A 818 -8.53 18.82 -0.43
C GLY A 818 -9.35 17.77 0.32
N VAL A 819 -10.64 17.75 0.00
CA VAL A 819 -11.58 16.73 0.52
C VAL A 819 -11.39 15.38 -0.16
N GLY A 820 -10.89 15.35 -1.41
CA GLY A 820 -10.60 14.11 -2.12
C GLY A 820 -9.35 13.37 -1.63
N LEU A 821 -8.56 13.97 -0.74
CA LEU A 821 -7.40 13.33 -0.10
C LEU A 821 -7.85 12.36 1.00
N MET A 822 -8.59 11.33 0.63
CA MET A 822 -9.05 10.32 1.58
C MET A 822 -7.91 9.33 1.90
N PRO A 823 -7.59 9.10 3.19
CA PRO A 823 -6.58 8.12 3.58
C PRO A 823 -6.87 6.73 2.98
N GLY A 824 -5.81 6.07 2.52
CA GLY A 824 -5.87 4.71 1.93
C GLY A 824 -6.29 4.64 0.46
N LEU A 825 -6.39 5.77 -0.25
CA LEU A 825 -6.59 5.81 -1.71
C LEU A 825 -5.32 6.05 -2.54
N LEU A 826 -4.22 6.56 -1.93
CA LEU A 826 -2.94 6.72 -2.62
C LEU A 826 -2.20 5.39 -2.72
N SER A 827 -1.58 5.13 -3.88
CA SER A 827 -0.78 3.92 -4.12
C SER A 827 0.52 3.87 -3.32
N GLU A 828 0.98 2.65 -3.04
CA GLU A 828 2.25 2.39 -2.35
C GLU A 828 3.45 3.08 -3.01
N THR A 829 3.48 3.08 -4.34
CA THR A 829 4.55 3.70 -5.13
C THR A 829 4.77 5.18 -4.79
N ILE A 830 3.71 5.91 -4.40
CA ILE A 830 3.84 7.32 -4.01
C ILE A 830 4.65 7.46 -2.72
N PHE A 831 4.40 6.61 -1.72
CA PHE A 831 5.09 6.62 -0.43
C PHE A 831 6.53 6.09 -0.53
N GLU A 832 6.83 5.29 -1.54
CA GLU A 832 8.20 4.84 -1.82
C GLU A 832 9.03 5.92 -2.53
N LEU A 833 8.42 6.66 -3.45
CA LEU A 833 9.12 7.64 -4.29
C LEU A 833 9.33 9.00 -3.62
N LEU A 834 8.61 9.32 -2.54
CA LEU A 834 8.50 10.67 -1.99
C LEU A 834 8.49 10.69 -0.47
N ASN A 835 8.85 11.85 0.10
CA ASN A 835 8.58 12.10 1.52
C ASN A 835 7.16 12.62 1.67
N VAL A 836 6.25 11.82 2.20
CA VAL A 836 4.85 12.22 2.41
C VAL A 836 4.62 12.64 3.86
N ASP A 837 4.06 13.83 4.06
CA ASP A 837 3.53 14.31 5.34
C ASP A 837 2.02 14.53 5.19
N TRP A 838 1.20 13.60 5.68
CA TRP A 838 -0.25 13.60 5.57
C TRP A 838 -0.92 14.10 6.86
N LEU A 839 -1.42 15.32 6.78
CA LEU A 839 -2.11 16.07 7.83
C LEU A 839 -3.62 15.97 7.66
N ILE A 840 -4.33 15.65 8.74
CA ILE A 840 -5.78 15.46 8.73
C ILE A 840 -6.43 16.50 9.64
N VAL A 841 -7.15 17.45 9.05
CA VAL A 841 -7.76 18.56 9.79
C VAL A 841 -9.07 18.12 10.41
N GLN A 842 -9.08 18.01 11.74
CA GLN A 842 -10.26 17.70 12.53
C GLN A 842 -10.87 18.97 13.11
N VAL A 843 -12.19 19.11 13.02
CA VAL A 843 -12.94 20.21 13.62
C VAL A 843 -14.14 19.68 14.41
N ASP A 844 -14.43 20.34 15.53
CA ASP A 844 -15.59 20.02 16.34
C ASP A 844 -16.89 20.47 15.65
N HIS A 845 -17.96 19.72 15.87
CA HIS A 845 -19.24 19.94 15.19
C HIS A 845 -19.76 21.39 15.28
N GLU A 846 -19.72 22.00 16.46
CA GLU A 846 -20.21 23.37 16.68
C GLU A 846 -19.37 24.40 15.91
N GLN A 847 -18.04 24.30 16.00
CA GLN A 847 -17.13 25.21 15.29
C GLN A 847 -17.22 25.02 13.77
N HIS A 848 -17.38 23.77 13.32
CA HIS A 848 -17.57 23.44 11.92
C HIS A 848 -18.81 24.14 11.34
N TRP A 849 -19.92 24.14 12.09
CA TRP A 849 -21.12 24.88 11.74
C TRP A 849 -20.90 26.41 11.71
N GLN A 850 -20.20 26.94 12.72
CA GLN A 850 -19.90 28.37 12.83
C GLN A 850 -19.05 28.88 11.65
N HIS A 851 -18.08 28.09 11.16
CA HIS A 851 -17.26 28.45 10.00
C HIS A 851 -18.08 28.74 8.74
N PHE A 852 -19.19 28.02 8.53
CA PHE A 852 -20.08 28.28 7.38
C PHE A 852 -20.93 29.53 7.57
N THR A 853 -21.26 29.86 8.83
CA THR A 853 -21.98 31.09 9.18
C THR A 853 -21.11 32.31 8.91
N LEU A 854 -19.83 32.29 9.34
CA LEU A 854 -18.87 33.37 9.10
C LEU A 854 -18.49 33.53 7.62
N ARG A 855 -18.39 32.42 6.86
CA ARG A 855 -18.21 32.47 5.39
C ARG A 855 -19.41 33.07 4.66
N SER A 856 -20.62 33.02 5.23
CA SER A 856 -21.82 33.60 4.62
C SER A 856 -21.82 35.14 4.58
N GLU A 857 -21.01 35.76 5.44
CA GLU A 857 -20.85 37.21 5.54
C GLU A 857 -19.81 37.75 4.53
N SER A 858 -18.89 36.90 4.06
CA SER A 858 -17.77 37.27 3.17
C SER A 858 -17.88 36.69 1.75
N ALA A 859 -18.61 35.60 1.55
CA ALA A 859 -18.90 35.01 0.23
C ALA A 859 -20.34 35.31 -0.23
N THR A 860 -20.66 35.09 -1.52
CA THR A 860 -22.04 35.23 -2.01
C THR A 860 -23.00 34.35 -1.19
N GLN A 861 -24.06 34.93 -0.62
CA GLN A 861 -25.04 34.25 0.26
C GLN A 861 -25.58 32.90 -0.27
N ARG A 862 -25.55 32.68 -1.59
CA ARG A 862 -26.00 31.44 -2.25
C ARG A 862 -25.08 30.23 -1.99
N SER A 863 -23.76 30.42 -1.82
CA SER A 863 -22.82 29.32 -1.57
C SER A 863 -22.87 28.85 -0.11
N ALA A 864 -23.00 29.77 0.86
CA ALA A 864 -23.08 29.43 2.27
C ALA A 864 -24.36 28.65 2.63
N LYS A 865 -25.51 29.02 2.06
CA LYS A 865 -26.77 28.27 2.23
C LYS A 865 -26.68 26.84 1.69
N ARG A 866 -25.91 26.62 0.61
CA ARG A 866 -25.67 25.29 0.03
C ARG A 866 -24.87 24.38 0.97
N TYR A 867 -23.85 24.92 1.65
CA TYR A 867 -23.10 24.15 2.65
C TYR A 867 -23.93 23.83 3.88
N GLN A 868 -24.68 24.80 4.40
CA GLN A 868 -25.57 24.60 5.55
C GLN A 868 -26.65 23.55 5.27
N ALA A 869 -27.23 23.56 4.06
CA ALA A 869 -28.24 22.58 3.66
C ALA A 869 -27.71 21.14 3.54
N ASN A 870 -26.39 20.96 3.38
CA ASN A 870 -25.75 19.65 3.25
C ASN A 870 -24.80 19.36 4.42
N PHE A 871 -24.96 20.05 5.56
CA PHE A 871 -24.01 19.96 6.67
C PHE A 871 -23.88 18.54 7.23
N ASP A 872 -24.98 17.79 7.34
CA ASP A 872 -24.96 16.40 7.82
C ASP A 872 -24.07 15.51 6.93
N MET A 873 -24.14 15.70 5.61
CA MET A 873 -23.30 14.98 4.66
C MET A 873 -21.83 15.40 4.76
N ILE A 874 -21.57 16.71 4.90
CA ILE A 874 -20.23 17.25 5.16
C ILE A 874 -19.64 16.66 6.44
N ARG A 875 -20.47 16.46 7.47
CA ARG A 875 -20.07 15.88 8.75
C ARG A 875 -19.78 14.39 8.63
N GLN A 876 -20.59 13.64 7.91
CA GLN A 876 -20.32 12.23 7.61
C GLN A 876 -18.99 12.06 6.86
N ILE A 877 -18.71 12.91 5.86
CA ILE A 877 -17.42 12.92 5.16
C ILE A 877 -16.28 13.24 6.14
N HIS A 878 -16.43 14.27 6.98
CA HIS A 878 -15.43 14.62 7.99
C HIS A 878 -15.12 13.43 8.90
N ASP A 879 -16.15 12.84 9.51
CA ASP A 879 -15.99 11.76 10.48
C ASP A 879 -15.35 10.53 9.82
N ARG A 880 -15.73 10.24 8.57
CA ARG A 880 -15.10 9.16 7.82
C ARG A 880 -13.62 9.41 7.55
N ILE A 881 -13.23 10.62 7.13
CA ILE A 881 -11.81 10.95 6.91
C ILE A 881 -10.99 10.79 8.20
N VAL A 882 -11.53 11.25 9.33
CA VAL A 882 -10.86 11.16 10.64
C VAL A 882 -10.78 9.71 11.14
N GLU A 883 -11.85 8.93 11.00
CA GLU A 883 -11.87 7.49 11.31
C GLU A 883 -10.79 6.76 10.52
N MET A 884 -10.73 7.02 9.22
CA MET A 884 -9.72 6.46 8.33
C MET A 884 -8.31 6.85 8.77
N ALA A 885 -8.08 8.13 9.07
CA ALA A 885 -6.79 8.62 9.54
C ALA A 885 -6.30 7.97 10.83
N LEU A 886 -7.18 7.81 11.83
CA LEU A 886 -6.86 7.18 13.10
C LEU A 886 -6.47 5.71 12.92
N ALA A 887 -7.18 4.99 12.05
CA ALA A 887 -6.86 3.60 11.72
C ALA A 887 -5.46 3.46 11.09
N HIS A 888 -4.94 4.52 10.45
CA HIS A 888 -3.67 4.54 9.74
C HIS A 888 -2.54 5.24 10.53
N GLY A 889 -2.81 5.70 11.75
CA GLY A 889 -1.83 6.44 12.56
C GLY A 889 -1.39 7.77 11.95
N LEU A 890 -2.21 8.39 11.10
CA LEU A 890 -1.89 9.68 10.48
C LEU A 890 -1.99 10.83 11.49
N THR A 891 -1.33 11.95 11.18
CA THR A 891 -1.30 13.11 12.06
C THR A 891 -2.63 13.87 12.02
N ILE A 892 -3.35 13.83 13.13
CA ILE A 892 -4.56 14.63 13.34
C ILE A 892 -4.17 16.04 13.77
N VAL A 893 -4.59 17.03 12.99
CA VAL A 893 -4.46 18.45 13.29
C VAL A 893 -5.80 18.95 13.82
N GLU A 894 -5.88 19.08 15.14
CA GLU A 894 -7.09 19.58 15.80
C GLU A 894 -7.25 21.09 15.60
N ASN A 895 -8.33 21.48 14.93
CA ASN A 895 -8.72 22.88 14.75
C ASN A 895 -9.89 23.21 15.69
N LYS A 896 -9.63 23.15 17.00
CA LYS A 896 -10.62 23.36 18.09
C LYS A 896 -10.56 24.74 18.74
N GLY A 897 -9.70 25.63 18.25
CA GLY A 897 -9.38 26.89 18.92
C GLY A 897 -8.70 27.90 18.01
N SER A 898 -7.48 28.30 18.38
CA SER A 898 -6.68 29.24 17.60
C SER A 898 -6.00 28.51 16.43
N ILE A 899 -6.00 29.12 15.24
CA ILE A 899 -5.32 28.55 14.06
C ILE A 899 -3.82 28.33 14.31
N GLN A 900 -3.21 29.10 15.21
CA GLN A 900 -1.81 28.96 15.58
C GLN A 900 -1.49 27.61 16.25
N GLU A 901 -2.43 27.03 17.00
CA GLU A 901 -2.26 25.70 17.60
C GLU A 901 -2.24 24.62 16.51
N ALA A 902 -3.18 24.71 15.55
CA ALA A 902 -3.23 23.81 14.39
C ALA A 902 -1.96 23.92 13.52
N VAL A 903 -1.46 25.13 13.29
CA VAL A 903 -0.20 25.38 12.59
C VAL A 903 0.98 24.76 13.34
N SER A 904 1.03 24.88 14.68
CA SER A 904 2.10 24.30 15.51
C SER A 904 2.18 22.78 15.35
N ILE A 905 1.03 22.09 15.43
CA ILE A 905 0.96 20.63 15.23
C ILE A 905 1.48 20.24 13.84
N ALA A 906 1.05 20.96 12.80
CA ALA A 906 1.50 20.71 11.43
C ALA A 906 3.00 20.96 11.25
N ILE A 907 3.54 22.03 11.84
CA ILE A 907 4.97 22.35 11.82
C ILE A 907 5.78 21.23 12.47
N GLU A 908 5.38 20.73 13.64
CA GLU A 908 6.09 19.63 14.31
C GLU A 908 6.09 18.36 13.46
N ARG A 909 5.00 18.08 12.73
CA ARG A 909 4.96 16.95 11.79
C ARG A 909 5.89 17.13 10.58
N ILE A 910 5.93 18.33 9.99
CA ILE A 910 6.79 18.64 8.83
C ILE A 910 8.27 18.64 9.21
N LYS A 911 8.60 19.15 10.40
CA LYS A 911 9.96 19.10 11.01
C LYS A 911 10.42 17.68 11.33
N SER A 912 9.49 16.79 11.64
CA SER A 912 9.81 15.42 12.02
C SER A 912 10.64 14.73 10.93
N PRO A 913 11.65 13.93 11.31
CA PRO A 913 12.42 13.12 10.37
C PRO A 913 11.60 11.98 9.76
N LEU A 914 10.35 11.78 10.18
CA LEU A 914 9.49 10.69 9.74
C LEU A 914 8.74 11.04 8.46
N ALA A 915 8.63 10.12 7.52
CA ALA A 915 7.64 10.15 6.45
C ALA A 915 6.47 9.23 6.81
N ASP A 916 5.26 9.56 6.36
CA ASP A 916 4.13 8.63 6.42
C ASP A 916 4.38 7.43 5.49
N GLN A 917 3.88 6.27 5.89
CA GLN A 917 4.06 5.01 5.18
C GLN A 917 2.76 4.62 4.49
N PHE A 918 2.89 3.89 3.38
CA PHE A 918 1.75 3.22 2.79
C PHE A 918 1.16 2.19 3.77
N PHE A 919 -0.16 2.07 3.75
CA PHE A 919 -0.88 1.02 4.45
C PHE A 919 -1.97 0.48 3.52
N GLU A 920 -1.98 -0.83 3.32
CA GLU A 920 -3.00 -1.50 2.52
C GLU A 920 -4.28 -1.60 3.34
N MET A 921 -5.37 -0.99 2.87
CA MET A 921 -6.66 -1.14 3.55
C MET A 921 -7.27 -2.50 3.23
N SER A 922 -7.37 -3.36 4.24
CA SER A 922 -7.92 -4.72 4.15
C SER A 922 -9.45 -4.79 4.06
N THR A 923 -10.22 -3.77 4.48
CA THR A 923 -11.67 -3.71 4.24
C THR A 923 -12.27 -2.31 4.27
N ASP A 924 -12.85 -1.85 3.16
CA ASP A 924 -13.82 -0.76 3.15
C ASP A 924 -14.90 -1.06 2.13
N SER A 925 -16.05 -1.54 2.61
CA SER A 925 -17.14 -2.01 1.75
C SER A 925 -17.66 -0.95 0.78
N ILE A 926 -17.58 0.34 1.12
CA ILE A 926 -17.99 1.42 0.23
C ILE A 926 -16.93 1.62 -0.85
N ARG A 927 -15.65 1.68 -0.47
CA ARG A 927 -14.54 1.79 -1.43
C ARG A 927 -14.54 0.64 -2.41
N ASP A 928 -14.66 -0.59 -1.91
CA ASP A 928 -14.52 -1.80 -2.70
C ASP A 928 -15.70 -1.93 -3.67
N ALA A 929 -16.92 -1.59 -3.25
CA ALA A 929 -18.08 -1.49 -4.13
C ALA A 929 -17.91 -0.39 -5.21
N MET A 930 -17.29 0.75 -4.88
CA MET A 930 -17.06 1.81 -5.86
C MET A 930 -15.93 1.48 -6.85
N ASN A 931 -14.87 0.81 -6.40
CA ASN A 931 -13.82 0.29 -7.28
C ASN A 931 -14.39 -0.74 -8.27
N GLU A 932 -15.26 -1.63 -7.81
CA GLU A 932 -15.96 -2.60 -8.66
C GLU A 932 -16.91 -1.90 -9.65
N LEU A 933 -17.69 -0.92 -9.20
CA LEU A 933 -18.54 -0.11 -10.08
C LEU A 933 -17.70 0.60 -11.16
N LEU A 934 -16.56 1.17 -10.78
CA LEU A 934 -15.64 1.82 -11.73
C LEU A 934 -15.04 0.81 -12.71
N ALA A 935 -14.69 -0.40 -12.25
CA ALA A 935 -14.23 -1.48 -13.12
C ALA A 935 -15.31 -1.89 -14.14
N GLN A 936 -16.57 -2.04 -13.72
CA GLN A 936 -17.70 -2.31 -14.61
C GLN A 936 -17.94 -1.16 -15.60
N GLN A 937 -17.89 0.10 -15.14
CA GLN A 937 -18.00 1.29 -16.00
C GLN A 937 -16.87 1.36 -17.04
N ARG A 938 -15.65 0.90 -16.70
CA ARG A 938 -14.53 0.79 -17.65
C ARG A 938 -14.78 -0.24 -18.75
N GLN A 939 -15.55 -1.29 -18.48
CA GLN A 939 -15.85 -2.36 -19.45
C GLN A 939 -16.99 -2.02 -20.44
N HIS A 940 -17.98 -1.22 -20.04
CA HIS A 940 -19.25 -1.04 -20.77
C HIS A 940 -19.39 0.24 -21.64
N LEU A 941 -18.29 0.86 -22.10
CA LEU A 941 -18.37 2.08 -22.91
C LEU A 941 -19.05 1.89 -24.30
N PRO A 942 -19.83 2.88 -24.79
CA PRO A 942 -20.47 2.84 -26.12
C PRO A 942 -19.47 2.64 -27.27
N VAL A 943 -19.83 1.82 -28.27
CA VAL A 943 -18.98 1.46 -29.44
C VAL A 943 -18.47 2.68 -30.23
N LYS A 944 -19.18 3.82 -30.22
CA LYS A 944 -18.74 5.08 -30.86
C LYS A 944 -17.54 5.73 -30.18
N VAL A 945 -17.40 5.51 -28.87
CA VAL A 945 -16.31 6.00 -28.02
C VAL A 945 -15.10 5.07 -28.09
N ARG A 946 -15.32 3.77 -28.34
CA ARG A 946 -14.26 2.75 -28.42
C ARG A 946 -13.25 2.97 -29.57
N PHE A 947 -13.52 3.84 -30.54
CA PHE A 947 -12.61 4.06 -31.67
C PHE A 947 -12.62 5.51 -32.15
N ASP A 948 -11.63 6.30 -31.69
CA ASP A 948 -10.75 7.07 -32.59
C ASP A 948 -9.49 7.62 -31.85
N VAL A 949 -8.64 6.74 -31.29
CA VAL A 949 -7.37 7.13 -30.65
C VAL A 949 -6.51 8.00 -31.59
N LYS A 950 -6.60 7.75 -32.90
CA LYS A 950 -5.93 8.55 -33.93
C LYS A 950 -6.49 9.96 -34.03
N ARG A 951 -7.80 10.16 -33.98
CA ARG A 951 -8.41 11.50 -33.99
C ARG A 951 -8.21 12.25 -32.68
N ALA A 952 -8.22 11.54 -31.54
CA ALA A 952 -7.84 12.12 -30.26
C ALA A 952 -6.38 12.60 -30.29
N ALA A 953 -5.45 11.78 -30.83
CA ALA A 953 -4.04 12.11 -31.00
C ALA A 953 -3.84 13.29 -31.94
N MET A 954 -4.59 13.29 -33.05
CA MET A 954 -4.59 14.38 -34.03
C MET A 954 -5.14 15.69 -33.47
N ASN A 955 -6.18 15.64 -32.62
CA ASN A 955 -6.74 16.83 -31.96
C ASN A 955 -5.82 17.40 -30.87
N LEU A 956 -5.02 16.56 -30.22
CA LEU A 956 -4.08 16.96 -29.16
C LEU A 956 -2.67 17.28 -29.63
N GLY A 957 -2.31 16.90 -30.87
CA GLY A 957 -0.94 17.04 -31.36
C GLY A 957 0.08 16.18 -30.62
N ILE A 958 -0.36 15.04 -30.06
CA ILE A 958 0.50 14.08 -29.33
C ILE A 958 0.46 12.71 -30.01
N GLU A 959 1.43 11.85 -29.72
CA GLU A 959 1.47 10.52 -30.31
C GLU A 959 0.32 9.62 -29.82
N VAL A 960 -0.18 8.76 -30.71
CA VAL A 960 -1.24 7.78 -30.44
C VAL A 960 -0.91 6.92 -29.22
N ASN A 961 0.36 6.50 -29.09
CA ASN A 961 0.84 5.69 -27.96
C ASN A 961 0.67 6.39 -26.61
N THR A 962 0.81 7.73 -26.57
CA THR A 962 0.62 8.51 -25.33
C THR A 962 -0.84 8.51 -24.88
N ILE A 963 -1.79 8.53 -25.83
CA ILE A 963 -3.22 8.41 -25.52
C ILE A 963 -3.57 7.00 -25.09
N THR A 964 -2.98 5.99 -25.75
CA THR A 964 -3.13 4.60 -25.33
C THR A 964 -2.64 4.40 -23.89
N GLU A 965 -1.47 4.94 -23.52
CA GLU A 965 -0.96 4.87 -22.15
C GLU A 965 -1.88 5.59 -21.14
N LEU A 966 -2.44 6.74 -21.50
CA LEU A 966 -3.43 7.45 -20.68
C LEU A 966 -4.70 6.61 -20.48
N LEU A 967 -5.23 6.02 -21.55
CA LEU A 967 -6.41 5.15 -21.49
C LEU A 967 -6.17 3.94 -20.58
N TYR A 968 -5.00 3.31 -20.66
CA TYR A 968 -4.61 2.23 -19.74
C TYR A 968 -4.56 2.69 -18.28
N ARG A 969 -4.06 3.90 -17.99
CA ARG A 969 -4.04 4.46 -16.64
C ARG A 969 -5.44 4.74 -16.08
N PHE A 970 -6.42 5.05 -16.93
CA PHE A 970 -7.83 5.12 -16.54
C PHE A 970 -8.51 3.74 -16.48
N GLY A 971 -7.78 2.66 -16.75
CA GLY A 971 -8.24 1.28 -16.71
C GLY A 971 -8.99 0.83 -17.96
N PHE A 972 -8.79 1.48 -19.11
CA PHE A 972 -9.33 1.05 -20.40
C PHE A 972 -8.29 0.23 -21.18
N GLN A 973 -8.66 -0.97 -21.65
CA GLN A 973 -7.78 -1.83 -22.46
C GLN A 973 -7.94 -1.57 -23.97
N GLU A 974 -6.85 -1.73 -24.76
CA GLU A 974 -6.95 -1.75 -26.23
C GLU A 974 -7.82 -2.93 -26.69
N VAL A 975 -8.79 -2.65 -27.55
CA VAL A 975 -9.54 -3.71 -28.26
C VAL A 975 -8.71 -4.13 -29.48
N PRO A 976 -8.40 -5.42 -29.66
CA PRO A 976 -7.74 -5.91 -30.87
C PRO A 976 -8.50 -5.52 -32.13
N ASN A 977 -7.77 -5.24 -33.21
CA ASN A 977 -8.27 -4.74 -34.50
C ASN A 977 -9.17 -5.73 -35.30
N GLN A 978 -9.79 -6.73 -34.67
CA GLN A 978 -10.62 -7.71 -35.36
C GLN A 978 -12.10 -7.33 -35.30
N ARG A 979 -12.64 -6.96 -36.47
CA ARG A 979 -14.06 -6.67 -36.70
C ARG A 979 -14.92 -7.93 -36.45
N HIS A 980 -15.59 -8.11 -35.31
CA HIS A 980 -16.73 -9.06 -35.25
C HIS A 980 -17.88 -8.74 -34.27
N GLN A 981 -19.10 -8.89 -34.82
CA GLN A 981 -20.31 -9.53 -34.27
C GLN A 981 -21.33 -8.81 -33.35
N TRP A 982 -21.18 -7.56 -32.91
CA TRP A 982 -22.21 -6.90 -32.07
C TRP A 982 -23.41 -6.26 -32.82
N ILE A 983 -23.55 -6.45 -34.14
CA ILE A 983 -24.55 -5.76 -34.98
C ILE A 983 -25.97 -6.39 -34.97
N ARG A 984 -26.29 -7.36 -34.11
CA ARG A 984 -27.62 -7.98 -34.12
C ARG A 984 -28.30 -8.08 -32.76
N GLN A 985 -28.61 -6.94 -32.13
CA GLN A 985 -29.84 -6.83 -31.33
C GLN A 985 -30.45 -5.42 -31.48
N PRO A 986 -31.72 -5.29 -31.91
CA PRO A 986 -32.41 -4.01 -31.90
C PRO A 986 -32.81 -3.66 -30.46
N LEU A 987 -32.32 -2.52 -29.97
CA LEU A 987 -32.80 -1.84 -28.77
C LEU A 987 -34.32 -1.68 -28.83
N ARG A 988 -35.06 -2.53 -28.12
CA ARG A 988 -36.46 -2.28 -27.75
C ARG A 988 -36.69 -2.62 -26.29
N ASN A 989 -37.10 -1.57 -25.57
CA ASN A 989 -37.84 -1.56 -24.31
C ASN A 989 -37.03 -1.80 -23.02
N VAL A 990 -36.37 -0.74 -22.55
CA VAL A 990 -36.26 -0.46 -21.12
C VAL A 990 -37.12 0.77 -20.84
N GLN A 991 -38.34 0.56 -20.35
CA GLN A 991 -39.14 1.62 -19.74
C GLN A 991 -38.53 1.91 -18.36
N PHE A 992 -38.08 3.15 -18.16
CA PHE A 992 -37.79 3.70 -16.85
C PHE A 992 -39.05 3.65 -15.98
N ILE A 993 -39.01 2.88 -14.90
CA ILE A 993 -40.02 2.96 -13.84
C ILE A 993 -39.64 4.16 -12.96
N ARG A 994 -40.44 5.23 -13.07
CA ARG A 994 -40.59 6.23 -12.01
C ARG A 994 -41.38 5.60 -10.87
N GLY A 995 -40.80 5.59 -9.68
CA GLY A 995 -41.44 5.26 -8.41
C GLY A 995 -40.56 5.79 -7.29
#